data_AF-A0A951NHU4-F1
#
_entry.id   AF-A0A951NHU4-F1
#
_cell.length_a   1.000
_cell.length_b   1.000
_cell.length_c   1.000
_cell.angle_alpha   90.00
_cell.angle_beta   90.00
_cell.angle_gamma   90.00
#
_symmetry.space_group_name_H-M   'P 1'
#
loop_
_entity.id
_entity.type
_entity.pdbx_description
1 polymer ?
#
loop_
_entity_poly.entity_id
_entity_poly.type
_entity_poly.pdbx_seq_one_letter_code
_entity_poly.pdbx_strand_id
1 'polypeptide(L)'
;MASRFTGGVLPEQAQRMFGKNEWTAAVVNSLKPLKPPMYAGILRRVLGNGLPNRPNFVMFVDGIAATQVLPQKQPVADLTGADKPLKDQLLSDWKMALDDGTVEGDLVIDDATGTLTVPALGHVDVQLRIYPDSLLKESSAELGRSYGIFVMVLGRLLNEDAYQHLVQEPSFGTLYRIQIVISADGLDRALLADRERLAGTRPETVALRLVEQSAYRSARQLVDKAQAKAAIDRLTSSLLPTNHRELWHDPISAYSAAHGQQQRLPVADDDGEVLERKAAGTDGPIARYDSDAGRFEVNTDHPFRRNVDERIGQGKKAVQLRRVLDVYAVAEVLLEGHLVDSGVDRDKIAAALDWRNDLFREVARRFHEAPDELQARVKEASYKGDKIFEFALRDLFVDMGFDARRVAGPSKEDVLVVAPVGTEHHVFTVDAKGSETTVGNVTAHVGGVASHRDAADAEHAMIIARDFTGFGNGDEAAVLGECRAVGRVSVVTLDVLFALHDLMRTYFYPLRVVLELLRPVKTPAGFLEDLKAFRRPRDGFDFPELLGRIWEQQKTSAAGERVFYQSIRQADPAWKSALDPTEMDRQMLMLEWAAGGLIRVDSQTKTVTMKQHPDLVFEAVTATLRGEGYVHESDDD
;
A
#
# COMPACT_ATOMS: atom_id res chain seq x y z
N MET A 1 64.49 3.35 -39.92
CA MET A 1 63.40 4.28 -40.32
C MET A 1 62.97 5.27 -39.23
N ALA A 2 63.46 5.18 -37.98
CA ALA A 2 63.04 6.05 -36.87
C ALA A 2 63.65 7.47 -36.85
N SER A 3 64.58 7.82 -37.75
CA SER A 3 65.33 9.09 -37.67
C SER A 3 64.80 10.25 -38.53
N ARG A 4 63.64 10.10 -39.20
CA ARG A 4 63.08 11.16 -40.07
C ARG A 4 61.84 11.88 -39.51
N PHE A 5 61.39 11.54 -38.31
CA PHE A 5 60.32 12.26 -37.60
C PHE A 5 60.90 13.11 -36.47
N THR A 6 61.85 13.99 -36.78
CA THR A 6 62.49 14.88 -35.79
C THR A 6 61.95 16.31 -35.94
N GLY A 7 60.93 16.60 -35.15
CA GLY A 7 60.35 17.95 -35.00
C GLY A 7 59.43 18.10 -33.78
N GLY A 8 59.00 16.99 -33.17
CA GLY A 8 58.26 17.01 -31.91
C GLY A 8 58.56 15.72 -31.12
N VAL A 9 58.48 15.81 -29.79
CA VAL A 9 58.56 14.64 -28.91
C VAL A 9 57.40 13.71 -29.28
N LEU A 10 57.71 12.50 -29.76
CA LEU A 10 56.69 11.48 -29.97
C LEU A 10 56.00 11.21 -28.63
N PRO A 11 54.65 11.20 -28.57
CA PRO A 11 53.92 10.87 -27.36
C PRO A 11 54.42 9.54 -26.78
N GLU A 12 54.45 9.43 -25.45
CA GLU A 12 54.96 8.25 -24.74
C GLU A 12 54.33 6.93 -25.25
N GLN A 13 53.05 6.98 -25.67
CA GLN A 13 52.36 5.82 -26.23
C GLN A 13 52.90 5.39 -27.60
N ALA A 14 53.34 6.33 -28.45
CA ALA A 14 53.96 6.01 -29.73
C ALA A 14 55.33 5.34 -29.52
N GLN A 15 56.08 5.77 -28.50
CA GLN A 15 57.33 5.12 -28.11
C GLN A 15 57.09 3.68 -27.60
N ARG A 16 56.02 3.46 -26.82
CA ARG A 16 55.59 2.11 -26.41
C ARG A 16 55.18 1.23 -27.60
N MET A 17 54.56 1.80 -28.63
CA MET A 17 54.17 1.08 -29.85
C MET A 17 55.39 0.57 -30.62
N PHE A 18 56.44 1.39 -30.77
CA PHE A 18 57.68 0.98 -31.44
C PHE A 18 58.50 -0.06 -30.66
N GLY A 19 58.17 -0.32 -29.39
CA GLY A 19 58.74 -1.38 -28.57
C GLY A 19 58.03 -2.74 -28.68
N LYS A 20 56.97 -2.85 -29.50
CA LYS A 20 56.25 -4.12 -29.74
C LYS A 20 56.85 -4.88 -30.93
N ASN A 21 56.76 -6.22 -30.88
CA ASN A 21 57.30 -7.10 -31.93
C ASN A 21 56.64 -6.90 -33.29
N GLU A 22 55.39 -6.43 -33.32
CA GLU A 22 54.62 -6.19 -34.53
C GLU A 22 53.89 -4.85 -34.41
N TRP A 23 53.98 -4.02 -35.45
CA TRP A 23 53.28 -2.73 -35.53
C TRP A 23 53.05 -2.35 -36.99
N THR A 24 51.96 -1.60 -37.23
CA THR A 24 51.63 -1.03 -38.53
C THR A 24 51.43 0.47 -38.38
N ALA A 25 52.10 1.26 -39.22
CA ALA A 25 51.91 2.70 -39.29
C ALA A 25 51.24 3.07 -40.63
N ALA A 26 50.06 3.68 -40.57
CA ALA A 26 49.36 4.22 -41.72
C ALA A 26 49.42 5.76 -41.67
N VAL A 27 49.99 6.38 -42.71
CA VAL A 27 50.08 7.85 -42.81
C VAL A 27 49.16 8.33 -43.93
N VAL A 28 48.17 9.13 -43.58
CA VAL A 28 47.27 9.78 -44.54
C VAL A 28 47.81 11.19 -44.81
N ASN A 29 48.45 11.38 -45.96
CA ASN A 29 49.14 12.63 -46.32
C ASN A 29 48.22 13.69 -46.95
N SER A 30 46.98 13.32 -47.29
CA SER A 30 45.97 14.23 -47.81
C SER A 30 44.57 13.68 -47.53
N LEU A 31 43.65 14.57 -47.20
CA LEU A 31 42.23 14.26 -47.05
C LEU A 31 41.45 15.10 -48.07
N LYS A 32 40.35 14.55 -48.61
CA LYS A 32 39.40 15.36 -49.39
C LYS A 32 38.87 16.50 -48.50
N PRO A 33 38.50 17.68 -49.06
CA PRO A 33 37.96 18.77 -48.26
C PRO A 33 36.70 18.32 -47.52
N LEU A 34 36.77 18.24 -46.19
CA LEU A 34 35.65 17.86 -45.33
C LEU A 34 34.90 19.11 -44.87
N LYS A 35 33.57 19.05 -44.91
CA LYS A 35 32.69 20.06 -44.30
C LYS A 35 31.84 19.37 -43.22
N PRO A 36 32.07 19.65 -41.93
CA PRO A 36 33.08 20.56 -41.34
C PRO A 36 34.53 20.04 -41.43
N PRO A 37 35.54 20.91 -41.27
CA PRO A 37 36.97 20.52 -41.26
C PRO A 37 37.27 19.56 -40.10
N MET A 38 38.18 18.60 -40.35
CA MET A 38 38.54 17.57 -39.38
C MET A 38 39.48 18.12 -38.30
N TYR A 39 39.01 18.15 -37.05
CA TYR A 39 39.83 18.44 -35.85
C TYR A 39 39.78 17.25 -34.88
N ALA A 40 40.71 17.21 -33.91
CA ALA A 40 40.89 16.08 -32.98
C ALA A 40 39.57 15.58 -32.34
N GLY A 41 38.67 16.49 -31.97
CA GLY A 41 37.35 16.15 -31.44
C GLY A 41 36.43 15.43 -32.44
N ILE A 42 36.37 15.90 -33.69
CA ILE A 42 35.60 15.21 -34.75
C ILE A 42 36.25 13.87 -35.08
N LEU A 43 37.58 13.81 -35.18
CA LEU A 43 38.30 12.57 -35.48
C LEU A 43 38.07 11.53 -34.37
N ARG A 44 38.19 11.94 -33.10
CA ARG A 44 37.88 11.08 -31.94
C ARG A 44 36.45 10.55 -31.98
N ARG A 45 35.47 11.38 -32.36
CA ARG A 45 34.07 10.96 -32.50
C ARG A 45 33.88 9.99 -33.68
N VAL A 46 34.43 10.31 -34.84
CA VAL A 46 34.32 9.49 -36.06
C VAL A 46 34.97 8.12 -35.85
N LEU A 47 36.19 8.10 -35.32
CA LEU A 47 36.89 6.85 -35.04
C LEU A 47 36.22 6.11 -33.86
N GLY A 48 35.76 6.82 -32.83
CA GLY A 48 35.03 6.23 -31.70
C GLY A 48 33.75 5.50 -32.11
N ASN A 49 33.06 6.01 -33.14
CA ASN A 49 31.89 5.35 -33.75
C ASN A 49 32.27 4.11 -34.59
N GLY A 50 33.50 4.03 -35.10
CA GLY A 50 34.00 2.93 -35.92
C GLY A 50 34.88 1.94 -35.16
N LEU A 51 34.97 2.05 -33.83
CA LEU A 51 35.74 1.12 -33.02
C LEU A 51 35.13 -0.28 -33.08
N PRO A 52 35.93 -1.34 -33.28
CA PRO A 52 35.42 -2.70 -33.18
C PRO A 52 34.90 -2.89 -31.76
N ASN A 53 33.69 -3.45 -31.62
CA ASN A 53 33.00 -3.67 -30.36
C ASN A 53 33.61 -4.82 -29.52
N ARG A 54 34.93 -4.79 -29.32
CA ARG A 54 35.69 -5.75 -28.51
C ARG A 54 36.19 -5.03 -27.24
N PRO A 55 36.10 -5.66 -26.05
CA PRO A 55 36.47 -5.04 -24.77
C PRO A 55 37.97 -4.79 -24.61
N ASN A 56 38.82 -5.44 -25.43
CA ASN A 56 40.28 -5.34 -25.39
C ASN A 56 40.87 -4.34 -26.40
N PHE A 57 40.04 -3.60 -27.14
CA PHE A 57 40.51 -2.64 -28.13
C PHE A 57 40.44 -1.21 -27.58
N VAL A 58 41.60 -0.60 -27.35
CA VAL A 58 41.70 0.79 -26.87
C VAL A 58 42.38 1.63 -27.94
N MET A 59 41.78 2.77 -28.24
CA MET A 59 42.30 3.73 -29.22
C MET A 59 42.51 5.09 -28.57
N PHE A 60 43.55 5.79 -29.01
CA PHE A 60 43.87 7.13 -28.54
C PHE A 60 43.93 8.08 -29.73
N VAL A 61 43.37 9.28 -29.58
CA VAL A 61 43.52 10.40 -30.51
C VAL A 61 44.20 11.52 -29.74
N ASP A 62 45.38 11.94 -30.17
CA ASP A 62 46.23 12.94 -29.50
C ASP A 62 46.44 12.66 -27.99
N GLY A 63 46.67 11.39 -27.64
CA GLY A 63 46.88 10.95 -26.26
C GLY A 63 45.61 10.81 -25.41
N ILE A 64 44.44 11.17 -25.95
CA ILE A 64 43.15 11.05 -25.28
C ILE A 64 42.46 9.76 -25.74
N ALA A 65 42.03 8.93 -24.80
CA ALA A 65 41.28 7.71 -25.12
C ALA A 65 39.98 8.06 -25.87
N ALA A 66 39.83 7.48 -27.06
CA ALA A 66 38.56 7.45 -27.74
C ALA A 66 37.68 6.41 -27.05
N THR A 67 36.55 6.85 -26.51
CA THR A 67 35.58 5.96 -25.88
C THR A 67 34.68 5.41 -26.98
N GLN A 68 34.44 4.10 -26.98
CA GLN A 68 33.39 3.51 -27.79
C GLN A 68 32.07 4.23 -27.46
N VAL A 69 31.43 4.80 -28.47
CA VAL A 69 30.08 5.35 -28.31
C VAL A 69 29.12 4.19 -28.45
N LEU A 70 28.92 3.42 -27.37
CA LEU A 70 27.80 2.50 -27.32
C LEU A 70 26.53 3.34 -27.48
N PRO A 71 25.63 3.00 -28.42
CA PRO A 71 24.48 3.83 -28.76
C PRO A 71 23.53 4.19 -27.63
N GLN A 72 23.64 3.52 -26.50
CA GLN A 72 22.68 3.56 -25.41
C GLN A 72 23.44 3.60 -24.08
N LYS A 73 22.75 4.15 -23.09
CA LYS A 73 23.18 4.53 -21.75
C LYS A 73 24.19 3.56 -21.08
N GLN A 74 24.89 4.04 -20.06
CA GLN A 74 25.72 3.20 -19.19
C GLN A 74 24.98 1.91 -18.78
N PRO A 75 25.71 0.78 -18.64
CA PRO A 75 25.08 -0.46 -18.23
C PRO A 75 24.34 -0.29 -16.89
N VAL A 76 23.14 -0.85 -16.78
CA VAL A 76 22.36 -0.89 -15.53
C VAL A 76 22.95 -1.86 -14.50
N ALA A 77 23.80 -2.77 -14.95
CA ALA A 77 24.63 -3.62 -14.12
C ALA A 77 25.93 -3.97 -14.85
N ASP A 78 27.07 -3.93 -14.14
CA ASP A 78 28.38 -4.41 -14.59
C ASP A 78 28.94 -5.28 -13.47
N LEU A 79 28.95 -6.60 -13.70
CA LEU A 79 29.20 -7.62 -12.68
C LEU A 79 30.41 -8.48 -13.05
N THR A 80 31.12 -8.93 -12.04
CA THR A 80 32.23 -9.89 -12.09
C THR A 80 31.85 -11.19 -11.36
N GLY A 81 32.69 -12.22 -11.42
CA GLY A 81 32.45 -13.47 -10.70
C GLY A 81 32.29 -13.32 -9.18
N ALA A 82 32.77 -12.23 -8.58
CA ALA A 82 32.60 -11.94 -7.15
C ALA A 82 31.19 -11.44 -6.80
N ASP A 83 30.46 -10.87 -7.77
CA ASP A 83 29.15 -10.28 -7.52
C ASP A 83 28.09 -11.35 -7.27
N LYS A 84 27.40 -11.22 -6.13
CA LYS A 84 26.46 -12.22 -5.62
C LYS A 84 25.50 -12.83 -6.67
N PRO A 85 24.80 -12.05 -7.53
CA PRO A 85 23.86 -12.62 -8.52
C PRO A 85 24.53 -13.55 -9.54
N LEU A 86 25.79 -13.28 -9.89
CA LEU A 86 26.56 -14.10 -10.82
C LEU A 86 27.25 -15.24 -10.08
N LYS A 87 27.84 -14.96 -8.92
CA LYS A 87 28.50 -15.93 -8.03
C LYS A 87 27.57 -17.08 -7.64
N ASP A 88 26.39 -16.75 -7.10
CA ASP A 88 25.42 -17.75 -6.60
C ASP A 88 24.94 -18.65 -7.75
N GLN A 89 24.70 -18.08 -8.93
CA GLN A 89 24.26 -18.85 -10.11
C GLN A 89 25.38 -19.77 -10.64
N LEU A 90 26.62 -19.28 -10.72
CA LEU A 90 27.79 -20.08 -11.13
C LEU A 90 28.02 -21.26 -10.19
N LEU A 91 28.03 -21.04 -8.88
CA LEU A 91 28.24 -22.09 -7.89
C LEU A 91 27.09 -23.11 -7.88
N SER A 92 25.84 -22.65 -8.00
CA SER A 92 24.67 -23.52 -8.02
C SER A 92 24.67 -24.46 -9.23
N ASP A 93 24.86 -23.92 -10.44
CA ASP A 93 24.88 -24.73 -11.67
C ASP A 93 26.11 -25.64 -11.70
N TRP A 94 27.28 -25.18 -11.22
CA TRP A 94 28.48 -26.01 -11.13
C TRP A 94 28.29 -27.20 -10.20
N LYS A 95 27.68 -26.98 -9.03
CA LYS A 95 27.38 -28.06 -8.09
C LYS A 95 26.45 -29.10 -8.70
N MET A 96 25.40 -28.67 -9.42
CA MET A 96 24.50 -29.60 -10.10
C MET A 96 25.23 -30.45 -11.16
N ALA A 97 26.13 -29.83 -11.93
CA ALA A 97 26.94 -30.52 -12.94
C ALA A 97 28.03 -31.44 -12.33
N LEU A 98 28.46 -31.16 -11.10
CA LEU A 98 29.35 -32.05 -10.35
C LEU A 98 28.58 -33.27 -9.84
N ASP A 99 27.38 -33.06 -9.30
CA ASP A 99 26.51 -34.12 -8.78
C ASP A 99 26.03 -35.09 -9.88
N ASP A 100 25.83 -34.61 -11.11
CA ASP A 100 25.43 -35.43 -12.27
C ASP A 100 26.61 -36.03 -13.07
N GLY A 101 27.85 -35.73 -12.68
CA GLY A 101 29.06 -36.24 -13.31
C GLY A 101 29.42 -35.57 -14.65
N THR A 102 28.81 -34.43 -15.00
CA THR A 102 29.15 -33.66 -16.20
C THR A 102 30.52 -32.99 -16.12
N VAL A 103 30.96 -32.60 -14.91
CA VAL A 103 32.28 -31.99 -14.65
C VAL A 103 32.99 -32.69 -13.48
N GLU A 104 34.30 -32.51 -13.39
CA GLU A 104 35.13 -33.00 -12.29
C GLU A 104 35.76 -31.82 -11.52
N GLY A 105 35.77 -31.93 -10.19
CA GLY A 105 36.38 -30.96 -9.28
C GLY A 105 35.52 -29.74 -8.97
N ASP A 106 35.87 -29.07 -7.88
CA ASP A 106 35.14 -27.90 -7.38
C ASP A 106 35.52 -26.62 -8.14
N LEU A 107 34.51 -25.80 -8.43
CA LEU A 107 34.70 -24.42 -8.86
C LEU A 107 34.99 -23.54 -7.64
N VAL A 108 36.10 -22.81 -7.68
CA VAL A 108 36.45 -21.84 -6.64
C VAL A 108 36.40 -20.43 -7.22
N ILE A 109 35.85 -19.47 -6.49
CA ILE A 109 35.78 -18.06 -6.89
C ILE A 109 36.56 -17.23 -5.86
N ASP A 110 37.52 -16.44 -6.33
CA ASP A 110 38.21 -15.45 -5.49
C ASP A 110 37.28 -14.24 -5.27
N ASP A 111 36.91 -13.99 -4.02
CA ASP A 111 36.02 -12.87 -3.66
C ASP A 111 36.63 -11.49 -3.87
N ALA A 112 37.96 -11.37 -3.90
CA ALA A 112 38.64 -10.10 -4.10
C ALA A 112 38.74 -9.72 -5.59
N THR A 113 38.99 -10.69 -6.47
CA THR A 113 39.18 -10.43 -7.90
C THR A 113 38.00 -10.84 -8.77
N GLY A 114 37.13 -11.72 -8.27
CA GLY A 114 36.06 -12.35 -9.05
C GLY A 114 36.56 -13.39 -10.05
N THR A 115 37.83 -13.79 -9.99
CA THR A 115 38.42 -14.79 -10.87
C THR A 115 37.98 -16.19 -10.46
N LEU A 116 37.54 -16.99 -11.41
CA LEU A 116 37.15 -18.37 -11.24
C LEU A 116 38.37 -19.27 -11.40
N THR A 117 38.54 -20.25 -10.52
CA THR A 117 39.45 -21.39 -10.72
C THR A 117 38.61 -22.60 -11.11
N VAL A 118 38.65 -22.91 -12.40
CA VAL A 118 37.86 -23.96 -13.03
C VAL A 118 38.78 -25.17 -13.30
N PRO A 119 38.51 -26.37 -12.76
CA PRO A 119 39.43 -27.51 -12.82
C PRO A 119 40.00 -27.83 -14.23
N ALA A 120 39.17 -27.80 -15.27
CA ALA A 120 39.59 -28.06 -16.64
C ALA A 120 40.17 -26.83 -17.39
N LEU A 121 39.79 -25.61 -17.00
CA LEU A 121 40.13 -24.37 -17.73
C LEU A 121 41.19 -23.52 -17.04
N GLY A 122 41.56 -23.83 -15.79
CA GLY A 122 42.42 -22.99 -14.97
C GLY A 122 41.69 -21.70 -14.56
N HIS A 123 42.40 -20.57 -14.66
CA HIS A 123 41.83 -19.27 -14.31
C HIS A 123 40.90 -18.75 -15.42
N VAL A 124 39.69 -18.37 -15.04
CA VAL A 124 38.66 -17.83 -15.92
C VAL A 124 38.11 -16.54 -15.33
N ASP A 125 38.09 -15.47 -16.12
CA ASP A 125 37.45 -14.22 -15.74
C ASP A 125 36.13 -14.06 -16.48
N VAL A 126 35.06 -13.70 -15.75
CA VAL A 126 33.73 -13.47 -16.32
C VAL A 126 33.28 -12.05 -15.99
N GLN A 127 32.94 -11.28 -17.02
CA GLN A 127 32.32 -9.97 -16.89
C GLN A 127 30.95 -9.95 -17.57
N LEU A 128 29.91 -9.58 -16.83
CA LEU A 128 28.53 -9.47 -17.30
C LEU A 128 28.06 -8.02 -17.24
N ARG A 129 27.75 -7.43 -18.40
CA ARG A 129 27.13 -6.12 -18.50
C ARG A 129 25.71 -6.22 -19.02
N ILE A 130 24.80 -5.45 -18.41
CA ILE A 130 23.39 -5.41 -18.78
C ILE A 130 23.01 -3.98 -19.15
N TYR A 131 22.27 -3.85 -20.24
CA TYR A 131 21.87 -2.57 -20.81
C TYR A 131 20.33 -2.42 -20.75
N PRO A 132 19.83 -1.19 -20.52
CA PRO A 132 18.40 -0.95 -20.39
C PRO A 132 17.66 -1.16 -21.73
N ASP A 133 18.34 -0.80 -22.82
CA ASP A 133 17.82 -0.82 -24.18
C ASP A 133 18.57 -1.87 -25.04
N SER A 134 17.98 -2.22 -26.19
CA SER A 134 18.57 -3.19 -27.11
C SER A 134 19.78 -2.60 -27.85
N LEU A 135 20.93 -3.27 -27.72
CA LEU A 135 22.18 -2.99 -28.40
C LEU A 135 22.18 -3.37 -29.89
N LEU A 136 21.18 -4.14 -30.35
CA LEU A 136 20.99 -4.46 -31.77
C LEU A 136 20.58 -3.20 -32.55
N LYS A 137 21.36 -2.84 -33.59
CA LYS A 137 21.02 -1.81 -34.56
C LYS A 137 21.02 -2.38 -35.98
N GLU A 138 20.11 -1.91 -36.83
CA GLU A 138 20.09 -2.29 -38.26
C GLU A 138 21.38 -1.91 -39.00
N SER A 139 22.12 -0.89 -38.54
CA SER A 139 23.38 -0.45 -39.17
C SER A 139 24.66 -1.08 -38.60
N SER A 140 24.57 -2.01 -37.62
CA SER A 140 25.76 -2.60 -36.99
C SER A 140 26.30 -3.86 -37.70
N ALA A 141 25.66 -4.29 -38.79
CA ALA A 141 26.09 -5.46 -39.57
C ALA A 141 27.50 -5.32 -40.18
N GLU A 142 27.97 -4.08 -40.43
CA GLU A 142 29.28 -3.81 -41.03
C GLU A 142 30.42 -3.57 -40.02
N LEU A 143 30.11 -3.35 -38.73
CA LEU A 143 31.08 -2.92 -37.68
C LEU A 143 31.35 -3.99 -36.60
N GLY A 144 30.73 -5.16 -36.71
CA GLY A 144 30.83 -6.26 -35.75
C GLY A 144 29.80 -6.21 -34.61
N ARG A 145 29.57 -7.35 -33.96
CA ARG A 145 28.52 -7.52 -32.94
C ARG A 145 28.83 -6.77 -31.64
N SER A 146 27.81 -6.11 -31.08
CA SER A 146 27.88 -5.31 -29.85
C SER A 146 27.26 -6.00 -28.63
N TYR A 147 26.68 -7.18 -28.80
CA TYR A 147 25.89 -7.88 -27.79
C TYR A 147 26.17 -9.39 -27.81
N GLY A 148 25.74 -10.08 -26.76
CA GLY A 148 25.89 -11.52 -26.62
C GLY A 148 27.16 -11.93 -25.86
N ILE A 149 27.66 -13.12 -26.15
CA ILE A 149 28.76 -13.75 -25.40
C ILE A 149 30.07 -13.64 -26.19
N PHE A 150 31.13 -13.15 -25.56
CA PHE A 150 32.46 -12.94 -26.11
C PHE A 150 33.45 -13.85 -25.38
N VAL A 151 33.98 -14.86 -26.07
CA VAL A 151 34.97 -15.79 -25.49
C VAL A 151 36.36 -15.37 -25.93
N MET A 152 37.22 -15.08 -24.96
CA MET A 152 38.59 -14.63 -25.14
C MET A 152 39.57 -15.75 -24.76
N VAL A 153 40.52 -16.04 -25.64
CA VAL A 153 41.61 -17.00 -25.41
C VAL A 153 42.92 -16.31 -25.75
N LEU A 154 43.85 -16.20 -24.79
CA LEU A 154 45.13 -15.52 -24.94
C LEU A 154 44.98 -14.09 -25.53
N GLY A 155 43.91 -13.40 -25.12
CA GLY A 155 43.57 -12.06 -25.59
C GLY A 155 42.94 -11.98 -26.99
N ARG A 156 42.65 -13.11 -27.66
CA ARG A 156 41.94 -13.16 -28.95
C ARG A 156 40.46 -13.53 -28.76
N LEU A 157 39.57 -12.83 -29.47
CA LEU A 157 38.15 -13.19 -29.55
C LEU A 157 37.99 -14.44 -30.42
N LEU A 158 37.44 -15.51 -29.86
CA LEU A 158 37.29 -16.79 -30.55
C LEU A 158 36.06 -16.81 -31.46
N ASN A 159 34.92 -16.31 -30.96
CA ASN A 159 33.63 -16.42 -31.63
C ASN A 159 33.23 -15.12 -32.34
N GLU A 160 33.99 -14.66 -33.36
CA GLU A 160 33.77 -13.35 -33.98
C GLU A 160 32.35 -13.18 -34.57
N ASP A 161 31.86 -14.19 -35.31
CA ASP A 161 30.60 -14.13 -36.05
C ASP A 161 29.39 -14.71 -35.32
N ALA A 162 29.59 -15.34 -34.15
CA ALA A 162 28.52 -16.06 -33.46
C ALA A 162 28.13 -15.36 -32.15
N TYR A 163 26.94 -14.76 -32.09
CA TYR A 163 26.37 -14.09 -30.90
C TYR A 163 26.16 -15.02 -29.68
N GLN A 164 26.16 -16.33 -29.94
CA GLN A 164 26.18 -17.44 -28.98
C GLN A 164 27.34 -18.37 -29.34
N HIS A 165 28.06 -18.94 -28.36
CA HIS A 165 29.10 -19.92 -28.66
C HIS A 165 28.62 -21.35 -28.40
N LEU A 166 28.23 -21.68 -27.16
CA LEU A 166 27.78 -23.02 -26.78
C LEU A 166 26.40 -23.04 -26.09
N VAL A 167 25.79 -21.86 -25.86
CA VAL A 167 24.43 -21.73 -25.34
C VAL A 167 23.42 -22.10 -26.42
N GLN A 168 22.53 -23.05 -26.12
CA GLN A 168 21.43 -23.43 -27.00
C GLN A 168 20.21 -22.52 -26.78
N GLU A 169 19.66 -21.99 -27.88
CA GLU A 169 18.39 -21.26 -27.95
C GLU A 169 18.20 -20.10 -26.94
N PRO A 170 19.06 -19.06 -26.97
CA PRO A 170 18.88 -17.89 -26.13
C PRO A 170 17.61 -17.11 -26.52
N SER A 171 16.97 -16.52 -25.52
CA SER A 171 15.96 -15.46 -25.71
C SER A 171 16.62 -14.27 -26.39
N PHE A 172 16.26 -14.04 -27.66
CA PHE A 172 16.79 -12.92 -28.45
C PHE A 172 16.57 -11.57 -27.77
N GLY A 173 15.48 -11.41 -27.00
CA GLY A 173 15.23 -10.19 -26.22
C GLY A 173 16.28 -9.92 -25.12
N THR A 174 16.73 -10.96 -24.42
CA THR A 174 17.79 -10.87 -23.41
C THR A 174 19.14 -10.67 -24.08
N LEU A 175 19.42 -11.45 -25.12
CA LEU A 175 20.70 -11.47 -25.81
C LEU A 175 21.09 -10.08 -26.36
N TYR A 176 20.13 -9.33 -26.89
CA TYR A 176 20.37 -7.98 -27.40
C TYR A 176 20.63 -6.93 -26.33
N ARG A 177 20.52 -7.27 -25.04
CA ARG A 177 20.65 -6.33 -23.92
C ARG A 177 21.84 -6.65 -23.01
N ILE A 178 22.68 -7.59 -23.40
CA ILE A 178 23.77 -8.09 -22.55
C ILE A 178 25.09 -8.14 -23.30
N GLN A 179 26.18 -8.02 -22.55
CA GLN A 179 27.52 -8.43 -22.96
C GLN A 179 28.09 -9.34 -21.88
N ILE A 180 28.44 -10.57 -22.25
CA ILE A 180 29.15 -11.51 -21.37
C ILE A 180 30.54 -11.70 -21.95
N VAL A 181 31.58 -11.32 -21.23
CA VAL A 181 32.98 -11.51 -21.64
C VAL A 181 33.58 -12.58 -20.76
N ILE A 182 34.06 -13.67 -21.37
CA ILE A 182 34.69 -14.79 -20.67
C ILE A 182 36.12 -14.91 -21.18
N SER A 183 37.10 -14.70 -20.31
CA SER A 183 38.52 -14.90 -20.63
C SER A 183 38.98 -16.23 -20.05
N ALA A 184 39.33 -17.18 -20.91
CA ALA A 184 39.66 -18.55 -20.53
C ALA A 184 40.86 -19.06 -21.34
N ASP A 185 42.08 -18.78 -20.88
CA ASP A 185 43.31 -19.13 -21.58
C ASP A 185 43.55 -20.65 -21.63
N GLY A 186 43.03 -21.41 -20.67
CA GLY A 186 43.09 -22.87 -20.67
C GLY A 186 42.40 -23.53 -21.86
N LEU A 187 41.54 -22.79 -22.56
CA LEU A 187 40.85 -23.25 -23.77
C LEU A 187 41.78 -23.45 -24.97
N ASP A 188 42.99 -22.88 -24.96
CA ASP A 188 43.99 -23.03 -26.03
C ASP A 188 44.26 -24.52 -26.36
N ARG A 189 44.22 -25.39 -25.33
CA ARG A 189 44.40 -26.84 -25.46
C ARG A 189 43.27 -27.52 -26.22
N ALA A 190 42.08 -26.93 -26.20
CA ALA A 190 40.86 -27.46 -26.80
C ALA A 190 40.59 -26.94 -28.22
N LEU A 191 41.35 -25.93 -28.69
CA LEU A 191 41.24 -25.37 -30.03
C LEU A 191 41.61 -26.38 -31.12
N LEU A 192 40.83 -26.39 -32.20
CA LEU A 192 41.12 -27.13 -33.42
C LEU A 192 42.16 -26.38 -34.29
N ALA A 193 42.61 -27.03 -35.36
CA ALA A 193 43.69 -26.49 -36.22
C ALA A 193 43.35 -25.11 -36.85
N ASP A 194 42.06 -24.81 -37.05
CA ASP A 194 41.58 -23.51 -37.54
C ASP A 194 41.67 -22.40 -36.47
N ARG A 195 41.88 -22.76 -35.20
CA ARG A 195 41.90 -21.88 -34.03
C ARG A 195 40.64 -21.04 -33.86
N GLU A 196 39.52 -21.50 -34.43
CA GLU A 196 38.21 -20.85 -34.37
C GLU A 196 37.15 -21.79 -33.79
N ARG A 197 37.40 -23.10 -33.82
CA ARG A 197 36.48 -24.12 -33.32
C ARG A 197 37.05 -24.90 -32.16
N LEU A 198 36.16 -25.37 -31.30
CA LEU A 198 36.47 -26.21 -30.14
C LEU A 198 36.14 -27.67 -30.41
N ALA A 199 36.94 -28.58 -29.88
CA ALA A 199 36.59 -29.99 -29.83
C ALA A 199 35.41 -30.20 -28.86
N GLY A 200 34.27 -30.67 -29.38
CA GLY A 200 32.99 -30.64 -28.65
C GLY A 200 32.90 -31.51 -27.38
N THR A 201 33.72 -32.55 -27.26
CA THR A 201 33.70 -33.53 -26.16
C THR A 201 34.83 -33.36 -25.14
N ARG A 202 35.64 -32.31 -25.29
CA ARG A 202 36.74 -32.05 -24.36
C ARG A 202 36.24 -31.47 -23.04
N PRO A 203 36.84 -31.84 -21.88
CA PRO A 203 36.46 -31.30 -20.57
C PRO A 203 36.46 -29.76 -20.52
N GLU A 204 37.40 -29.12 -21.21
CA GLU A 204 37.51 -27.67 -21.34
C GLU A 204 36.26 -27.06 -22.01
N THR A 205 35.79 -27.68 -23.09
CA THR A 205 34.59 -27.23 -23.83
C THR A 205 33.31 -27.45 -23.02
N VAL A 206 33.25 -28.52 -22.22
CA VAL A 206 32.11 -28.78 -21.31
C VAL A 206 32.08 -27.76 -20.18
N ALA A 207 33.23 -27.50 -19.54
CA ALA A 207 33.36 -26.50 -18.50
C ALA A 207 33.02 -25.09 -18.99
N LEU A 208 33.50 -24.70 -20.18
CA LEU A 208 33.17 -23.40 -20.78
C LEU A 208 31.67 -23.24 -21.02
N ARG A 209 31.02 -24.28 -21.56
CA ARG A 209 29.58 -24.28 -21.81
C ARG A 209 28.79 -24.03 -20.53
N LEU A 210 29.21 -24.64 -19.43
CA LEU A 210 28.56 -24.46 -18.15
C LEU A 210 28.69 -23.02 -17.65
N VAL A 211 29.90 -22.46 -17.69
CA VAL A 211 30.15 -21.05 -17.32
C VAL A 211 29.32 -20.10 -18.19
N GLU A 212 29.27 -20.32 -19.51
CA GLU A 212 28.43 -19.54 -20.43
C GLU A 212 26.94 -19.60 -20.06
N GLN A 213 26.42 -20.80 -19.81
CA GLN A 213 25.01 -21.00 -19.47
C GLN A 213 24.64 -20.35 -18.14
N SER A 214 25.50 -20.48 -17.12
CA SER A 214 25.28 -19.86 -15.82
C SER A 214 25.30 -18.35 -15.88
N ALA A 215 26.28 -17.76 -16.58
CA ALA A 215 26.34 -16.32 -16.80
C ALA A 215 25.10 -15.82 -17.55
N TYR A 216 24.65 -16.56 -18.58
CA TYR A 216 23.45 -16.22 -19.34
C TYR A 216 22.15 -16.33 -18.51
N ARG A 217 22.00 -17.35 -17.66
CA ARG A 217 20.85 -17.49 -16.75
C ARG A 217 20.78 -16.34 -15.75
N SER A 218 21.91 -15.97 -15.16
CA SER A 218 22.02 -14.81 -14.26
C SER A 218 21.62 -13.52 -14.99
N ALA A 219 22.17 -13.32 -16.20
CA ALA A 219 21.83 -12.17 -17.03
C ALA A 219 20.34 -12.08 -17.36
N ARG A 220 19.70 -13.21 -17.68
CA ARG A 220 18.26 -13.27 -17.97
C ARG A 220 17.41 -12.86 -16.77
N GLN A 221 17.69 -13.38 -15.58
CA GLN A 221 16.97 -13.01 -14.36
C GLN A 221 17.06 -11.50 -14.08
N LEU A 222 18.24 -10.92 -14.29
CA LEU A 222 18.49 -9.49 -14.10
C LEU A 222 17.79 -8.62 -15.16
N VAL A 223 17.79 -9.04 -16.42
CA VAL A 223 17.04 -8.37 -17.50
C VAL A 223 15.54 -8.41 -17.23
N ASP A 224 15.00 -9.57 -16.84
CA ASP A 224 13.57 -9.73 -16.53
C ASP A 224 13.17 -8.83 -15.35
N LYS A 225 14.01 -8.74 -14.31
CA LYS A 225 13.81 -7.84 -13.17
C LYS A 225 13.85 -6.37 -13.58
N ALA A 226 14.79 -5.98 -14.43
CA ALA A 226 14.91 -4.61 -14.94
C ALA A 226 13.70 -4.23 -15.82
N GLN A 227 13.24 -5.14 -16.69
CA GLN A 227 12.07 -4.94 -17.53
C GLN A 227 10.77 -4.89 -16.72
N ALA A 228 10.62 -5.73 -15.69
CA ALA A 228 9.47 -5.67 -14.80
C ALA A 228 9.39 -4.32 -14.07
N LYS A 229 10.54 -3.79 -13.61
CA LYS A 229 10.63 -2.45 -13.01
C LYS A 229 10.26 -1.37 -14.05
N ALA A 230 10.90 -1.37 -15.21
CA ALA A 230 10.62 -0.38 -16.26
C ALA A 230 9.17 -0.44 -16.80
N ALA A 231 8.54 -1.62 -16.82
CA ALA A 231 7.14 -1.75 -17.21
C ALA A 231 6.20 -1.16 -16.14
N ILE A 232 6.53 -1.31 -14.86
CA ILE A 232 5.82 -0.64 -13.76
C ILE A 232 5.98 0.88 -13.89
N ASP A 233 7.20 1.36 -14.16
CA ASP A 233 7.52 2.78 -14.30
C ASP A 233 6.87 3.40 -15.57
N ARG A 234 6.75 2.65 -16.67
CA ARG A 234 6.01 3.12 -17.87
C ARG A 234 4.49 3.16 -17.67
N LEU A 235 3.97 2.37 -16.73
CA LEU A 235 2.56 2.37 -16.38
C LEU A 235 2.22 3.54 -15.43
N THR A 236 3.19 4.10 -14.69
CA THR A 236 2.95 5.29 -13.83
C THR A 236 2.84 6.59 -14.62
N SER A 237 3.34 6.67 -15.86
CA SER A 237 3.38 7.93 -16.65
C SER A 237 2.07 8.33 -17.34
N SER A 238 1.01 7.51 -17.33
CA SER A 238 -0.25 7.78 -18.06
C SER A 238 -1.49 7.51 -17.20
N LEU A 239 -1.52 8.01 -15.97
CA LEU A 239 -2.75 8.01 -15.16
C LEU A 239 -3.75 9.06 -15.64
N LEU A 240 -3.29 10.07 -16.39
CA LEU A 240 -4.14 11.09 -16.98
C LEU A 240 -4.78 10.60 -18.29
N PRO A 241 -6.06 10.93 -18.54
CA PRO A 241 -6.73 10.67 -19.80
C PRO A 241 -6.22 11.65 -20.87
N THR A 242 -4.94 11.54 -21.25
CA THR A 242 -4.24 12.50 -22.12
C THR A 242 -4.88 12.67 -23.51
N ASN A 243 -5.72 11.73 -23.92
CA ASN A 243 -6.54 11.77 -25.13
C ASN A 243 -7.85 12.58 -25.01
N HIS A 244 -8.24 13.00 -23.80
CA HIS A 244 -9.48 13.74 -23.51
C HIS A 244 -9.15 14.98 -22.67
N ARG A 245 -8.86 16.09 -23.35
CA ARG A 245 -8.45 17.34 -22.70
C ARG A 245 -9.49 17.83 -21.69
N GLU A 246 -10.76 17.74 -22.05
CA GLU A 246 -11.92 18.09 -21.25
C GLU A 246 -11.99 17.33 -19.91
N LEU A 247 -11.39 16.14 -19.82
CA LEU A 247 -11.41 15.32 -18.60
C LEU A 247 -10.24 15.60 -17.65
N TRP A 248 -9.23 16.36 -18.07
CA TRP A 248 -8.06 16.62 -17.20
C TRP A 248 -7.53 18.04 -17.25
N HIS A 249 -7.42 18.65 -18.42
CA HIS A 249 -6.81 19.97 -18.58
C HIS A 249 -7.73 21.06 -18.02
N ASP A 250 -9.00 21.04 -18.41
CA ASP A 250 -9.96 22.07 -18.01
C ASP A 250 -10.22 21.99 -16.49
N PRO A 251 -10.45 20.79 -15.91
CA PRO A 251 -10.47 20.64 -14.46
C PRO A 251 -9.22 21.14 -13.71
N ILE A 252 -8.01 20.81 -14.17
CA ILE A 252 -6.77 21.28 -13.52
C ILE A 252 -6.63 22.80 -13.60
N SER A 253 -7.03 23.39 -14.73
CA SER A 253 -7.03 24.84 -14.94
C SER A 253 -7.94 25.51 -13.92
N ALA A 254 -9.17 25.01 -13.79
CA ALA A 254 -10.16 25.51 -12.86
C ALA A 254 -9.73 25.30 -11.39
N TYR A 255 -9.18 24.12 -11.06
CA TYR A 255 -8.64 23.82 -9.73
C TYR A 255 -7.54 24.82 -9.34
N SER A 256 -6.56 25.03 -10.23
CA SER A 256 -5.43 25.94 -9.97
C SER A 256 -5.92 27.38 -9.78
N ALA A 257 -6.87 27.83 -10.62
CA ALA A 257 -7.49 29.14 -10.48
C ALA A 257 -8.28 29.26 -9.16
N ALA A 258 -8.94 28.19 -8.71
CA ALA A 258 -9.66 28.18 -7.44
C ALA A 258 -8.73 28.35 -6.23
N HIS A 259 -7.55 27.74 -6.28
CA HIS A 259 -6.57 27.75 -5.20
C HIS A 259 -5.60 28.93 -5.26
N GLY A 260 -5.81 29.90 -6.16
CA GLY A 260 -4.94 31.07 -6.30
C GLY A 260 -3.54 30.74 -6.81
N GLN A 261 -3.43 29.63 -7.54
CA GLN A 261 -2.20 29.00 -7.96
C GLN A 261 -1.87 29.31 -9.43
N GLN A 262 -0.59 29.41 -9.78
CA GLN A 262 -0.19 29.58 -11.19
C GLN A 262 -0.39 28.26 -11.94
N GLN A 263 -1.07 28.33 -13.09
CA GLN A 263 -1.31 27.15 -13.89
C GLN A 263 0.00 26.65 -14.52
N ARG A 264 0.50 25.52 -14.02
CA ARG A 264 1.44 24.65 -14.73
C ARG A 264 0.71 23.39 -15.14
N LEU A 265 0.92 22.95 -16.37
CA LEU A 265 0.36 21.66 -16.81
C LEU A 265 1.17 20.52 -16.18
N PRO A 266 0.55 19.33 -16.01
CA PRO A 266 1.27 18.17 -15.58
C PRO A 266 2.31 17.78 -16.62
N VAL A 267 3.58 17.84 -16.25
CA VAL A 267 4.71 17.46 -17.11
C VAL A 267 5.39 16.26 -16.49
N ALA A 268 5.46 15.17 -17.25
CA ALA A 268 6.29 14.04 -16.88
C ALA A 268 7.77 14.47 -16.93
N ASP A 269 8.51 14.28 -15.84
CA ASP A 269 9.96 14.52 -15.81
C ASP A 269 10.70 13.49 -16.69
N ASP A 270 12.04 13.56 -16.72
CA ASP A 270 12.89 12.55 -17.39
C ASP A 270 12.59 11.10 -16.91
N ASP A 271 12.01 10.96 -15.71
CA ASP A 271 11.57 9.69 -15.10
C ASP A 271 10.10 9.32 -15.39
N GLY A 272 9.34 10.17 -16.09
CA GLY A 272 7.98 9.84 -16.53
C GLY A 272 6.86 10.12 -15.51
N GLU A 273 7.16 10.53 -14.28
CA GLU A 273 6.15 10.59 -13.20
C GLU A 273 5.43 11.96 -13.11
N VAL A 274 4.11 11.90 -13.27
CA VAL A 274 3.17 13.03 -13.09
C VAL A 274 2.58 13.06 -11.67
N LEU A 275 2.91 12.04 -10.86
CA LEU A 275 2.36 11.78 -9.54
C LEU A 275 3.48 11.57 -8.54
N GLU A 276 3.39 12.23 -7.39
CA GLU A 276 4.26 12.05 -6.23
C GLU A 276 3.46 11.44 -5.08
N ARG A 277 4.04 10.46 -4.37
CA ARG A 277 3.43 9.88 -3.16
C ARG A 277 4.14 10.44 -1.94
N LYS A 278 3.41 11.15 -1.09
CA LYS A 278 4.00 11.91 0.01
C LYS A 278 3.10 11.90 1.24
N ALA A 279 3.71 11.90 2.42
CA ALA A 279 3.01 12.04 3.69
C ALA A 279 2.42 13.46 3.82
N ALA A 280 1.11 13.57 3.99
CA ALA A 280 0.41 14.83 4.24
C ALA A 280 -0.44 14.80 5.53
N GLY A 281 -0.17 13.85 6.43
CA GLY A 281 -0.88 13.69 7.70
C GLY A 281 -2.22 12.94 7.57
N THR A 282 -2.78 12.57 8.72
CA THR A 282 -4.02 11.78 8.83
C THR A 282 -5.28 12.56 8.43
N ASP A 283 -5.21 13.87 8.64
CA ASP A 283 -6.35 14.80 8.47
C ASP A 283 -6.28 15.52 7.11
N GLY A 284 -5.19 15.35 6.37
CA GLY A 284 -5.06 15.84 5.00
C GLY A 284 -5.99 15.10 4.02
N PRO A 285 -6.29 15.67 2.85
CA PRO A 285 -7.06 15.01 1.81
C PRO A 285 -6.32 13.79 1.24
N ILE A 286 -7.03 12.92 0.52
CA ILE A 286 -6.45 11.74 -0.13
C ILE A 286 -5.43 12.11 -1.23
N ALA A 287 -5.63 13.25 -1.89
CA ALA A 287 -4.68 13.84 -2.82
C ALA A 287 -4.92 15.35 -2.99
N ARG A 288 -3.93 16.03 -3.59
CA ARG A 288 -4.00 17.43 -4.04
C ARG A 288 -3.21 17.62 -5.33
N TYR A 289 -3.42 18.73 -6.02
CA TYR A 289 -2.55 19.15 -7.13
C TYR A 289 -1.55 20.20 -6.66
N ASP A 290 -0.26 19.93 -6.86
CA ASP A 290 0.78 20.94 -6.75
C ASP A 290 0.94 21.61 -8.12
N SER A 291 0.37 22.79 -8.23
CA SER A 291 0.42 23.63 -9.43
C SER A 291 1.81 24.15 -9.75
N ASP A 292 2.68 24.33 -8.75
CA ASP A 292 4.00 24.91 -8.96
C ASP A 292 4.94 23.83 -9.52
N ALA A 293 4.83 22.62 -9.00
CA ALA A 293 5.53 21.43 -9.51
C ALA A 293 4.89 20.87 -10.79
N GLY A 294 3.59 21.08 -10.99
CA GLY A 294 2.81 20.45 -12.06
C GLY A 294 2.63 18.94 -11.80
N ARG A 295 2.30 18.55 -10.56
CA ARG A 295 2.17 17.13 -10.18
C ARG A 295 1.00 16.89 -9.25
N PHE A 296 0.45 15.68 -9.30
CA PHE A 296 -0.49 15.20 -8.28
C PHE A 296 0.29 14.70 -7.07
N GLU A 297 -0.04 15.18 -5.88
CA GLU A 297 0.49 14.63 -4.64
C GLU A 297 -0.57 13.73 -3.99
N VAL A 298 -0.29 12.43 -3.90
CA VAL A 298 -1.14 11.45 -3.21
C VAL A 298 -0.68 11.28 -1.77
N ASN A 299 -1.61 11.45 -0.83
CA ASN A 299 -1.32 11.36 0.60
C ASN A 299 -1.14 9.91 1.05
N THR A 300 0.09 9.54 1.41
CA THR A 300 0.41 8.19 1.89
C THR A 300 -0.09 7.91 3.31
N ASP A 301 -0.37 8.95 4.09
CA ASP A 301 -0.80 8.84 5.49
C ASP A 301 -2.33 8.83 5.63
N HIS A 302 -3.07 9.04 4.54
CA HIS A 302 -4.52 9.04 4.56
C HIS A 302 -5.05 7.70 5.11
N PRO A 303 -5.97 7.68 6.11
CA PRO A 303 -6.41 6.44 6.78
C PRO A 303 -6.90 5.34 5.83
N PHE A 304 -7.64 5.71 4.79
CA PHE A 304 -8.07 4.77 3.74
C PHE A 304 -6.90 4.12 3.00
N ARG A 305 -5.87 4.89 2.66
CA ARG A 305 -4.69 4.37 1.96
C ARG A 305 -3.87 3.46 2.85
N ARG A 306 -3.60 3.87 4.09
CA ARG A 306 -2.87 3.05 5.07
C ARG A 306 -3.54 1.73 5.34
N ASN A 307 -4.87 1.74 5.53
CA ASN A 307 -5.63 0.51 5.73
C ASN A 307 -5.42 -0.48 4.56
N VAL A 308 -5.46 -0.01 3.31
CA VAL A 308 -5.20 -0.89 2.16
C VAL A 308 -3.74 -1.33 2.11
N ASP A 309 -2.78 -0.42 2.31
CA ASP A 309 -1.34 -0.72 2.25
C ASP A 309 -0.89 -1.76 3.29
N GLU A 310 -1.47 -1.76 4.48
CA GLU A 310 -1.24 -2.77 5.53
C GLU A 310 -1.64 -4.19 5.10
N ARG A 311 -2.62 -4.33 4.20
CA ARG A 311 -3.19 -5.63 3.79
C ARG A 311 -2.53 -6.24 2.57
N ILE A 312 -2.12 -5.40 1.63
CA ILE A 312 -1.73 -5.86 0.29
C ILE A 312 -0.26 -6.29 0.22
N GLY A 313 0.52 -6.01 1.27
CA GLY A 313 1.91 -6.44 1.42
C GLY A 313 2.82 -5.91 0.30
N GLN A 314 3.79 -6.75 -0.08
CA GLN A 314 4.79 -6.43 -1.10
C GLN A 314 4.62 -7.31 -2.34
N GLY A 315 5.00 -6.79 -3.51
CA GLY A 315 5.01 -7.53 -4.78
C GLY A 315 4.09 -6.96 -5.86
N LYS A 316 4.00 -7.67 -6.99
CA LYS A 316 3.37 -7.17 -8.23
C LYS A 316 1.88 -6.83 -8.08
N LYS A 317 1.11 -7.69 -7.39
CA LYS A 317 -0.33 -7.44 -7.12
C LYS A 317 -0.53 -6.21 -6.22
N ALA A 318 0.31 -6.05 -5.19
CA ALA A 318 0.27 -4.91 -4.29
C ALA A 318 0.53 -3.60 -5.03
N VAL A 319 1.53 -3.59 -5.92
CA VAL A 319 1.83 -2.43 -6.78
C VAL A 319 0.65 -2.09 -7.69
N GLN A 320 0.01 -3.10 -8.30
CA GLN A 320 -1.18 -2.88 -9.14
C GLN A 320 -2.35 -2.30 -8.35
N LEU A 321 -2.59 -2.77 -7.13
CA LEU A 321 -3.69 -2.28 -6.30
C LEU A 321 -3.42 -0.86 -5.78
N ARG A 322 -2.18 -0.56 -5.35
CA ARG A 322 -1.76 0.83 -5.04
C ARG A 322 -2.02 1.78 -6.20
N ARG A 323 -1.82 1.31 -7.44
CA ARG A 323 -2.08 2.12 -8.64
C ARG A 323 -3.57 2.40 -8.85
N VAL A 324 -4.46 1.45 -8.57
CA VAL A 324 -5.91 1.69 -8.62
C VAL A 324 -6.29 2.80 -7.64
N LEU A 325 -5.70 2.79 -6.44
CA LEU A 325 -5.89 3.86 -5.45
C LEU A 325 -5.31 5.19 -5.91
N ASP A 326 -4.15 5.19 -6.58
CA ASP A 326 -3.57 6.41 -7.14
C ASP A 326 -4.46 7.02 -8.24
N VAL A 327 -5.04 6.21 -9.13
CA VAL A 327 -6.02 6.66 -10.15
C VAL A 327 -7.23 7.28 -9.46
N TYR A 328 -7.74 6.63 -8.42
CA TYR A 328 -8.86 7.14 -7.64
C TYR A 328 -8.55 8.51 -7.03
N ALA A 329 -7.40 8.64 -6.37
CA ALA A 329 -6.98 9.88 -5.74
C ALA A 329 -6.75 11.02 -6.76
N VAL A 330 -6.23 10.72 -7.95
CA VAL A 330 -6.14 11.69 -9.06
C VAL A 330 -7.53 12.10 -9.54
N ALA A 331 -8.46 11.15 -9.70
CA ALA A 331 -9.83 11.43 -10.11
C ALA A 331 -10.56 12.35 -9.13
N GLU A 332 -10.27 12.26 -7.82
CA GLU A 332 -10.84 13.14 -6.79
C GLU A 332 -10.47 14.61 -7.01
N VAL A 333 -9.20 14.88 -7.31
CA VAL A 333 -8.70 16.22 -7.62
C VAL A 333 -9.30 16.74 -8.92
N LEU A 334 -9.41 15.88 -9.94
CA LEU A 334 -10.04 16.22 -11.21
C LEU A 334 -11.54 16.51 -11.05
N LEU A 335 -12.24 15.78 -10.18
CA LEU A 335 -13.65 16.04 -9.89
C LEU A 335 -13.83 17.41 -9.24
N GLU A 336 -12.99 17.76 -8.25
CA GLU A 336 -13.02 19.08 -7.64
C GLU A 336 -12.84 20.18 -8.69
N GLY A 337 -11.81 20.04 -9.53
CA GLY A 337 -11.59 20.96 -10.65
C GLY A 337 -12.78 21.07 -11.60
N HIS A 338 -13.43 19.95 -11.91
CA HIS A 338 -14.62 19.93 -12.77
C HIS A 338 -15.83 20.61 -12.13
N LEU A 339 -16.05 20.45 -10.81
CA LEU A 339 -17.12 21.12 -10.08
C LEU A 339 -16.92 22.63 -10.07
N VAL A 340 -15.66 23.09 -9.90
CA VAL A 340 -15.30 24.51 -10.03
C VAL A 340 -15.58 25.00 -11.44
N ASP A 341 -15.13 24.28 -12.46
CA ASP A 341 -15.33 24.63 -13.88
C ASP A 341 -16.83 24.72 -14.24
N SER A 342 -17.63 23.84 -13.64
CA SER A 342 -19.10 23.83 -13.79
C SER A 342 -19.82 24.96 -13.04
N GLY A 343 -19.09 25.83 -12.33
CA GLY A 343 -19.65 26.98 -11.63
C GLY A 343 -20.36 26.64 -10.32
N VAL A 344 -20.06 25.48 -9.71
CA VAL A 344 -20.58 25.16 -8.37
C VAL A 344 -19.92 26.07 -7.33
N ASP A 345 -20.71 26.53 -6.36
CA ASP A 345 -20.25 27.40 -5.28
C ASP A 345 -19.14 26.73 -4.45
N ARG A 346 -18.07 27.48 -4.14
CA ARG A 346 -16.85 26.93 -3.53
C ARG A 346 -17.07 26.39 -2.12
N ASP A 347 -17.90 27.06 -1.32
CA ASP A 347 -18.17 26.61 0.04
C ASP A 347 -18.93 25.27 0.02
N LYS A 348 -19.80 25.07 -0.98
CA LYS A 348 -20.48 23.80 -1.21
C LYS A 348 -19.54 22.69 -1.70
N ILE A 349 -18.59 23.02 -2.58
CA ILE A 349 -17.56 22.06 -3.01
C ILE A 349 -16.73 21.63 -1.81
N ALA A 350 -16.20 22.58 -1.03
CA ALA A 350 -15.41 22.30 0.17
C ALA A 350 -16.17 21.42 1.16
N ALA A 351 -17.41 21.78 1.49
CA ALA A 351 -18.24 20.98 2.40
C ALA A 351 -18.51 19.55 1.90
N ALA A 352 -18.72 19.36 0.58
CA ALA A 352 -18.93 18.04 0.00
C ALA A 352 -17.65 17.19 -0.01
N LEU A 353 -16.50 17.79 -0.30
CA LEU A 353 -15.21 17.12 -0.28
C LEU A 353 -14.79 16.76 1.15
N ASP A 354 -14.99 17.66 2.12
CA ASP A 354 -14.74 17.41 3.53
C ASP A 354 -15.60 16.25 4.05
N TRP A 355 -16.91 16.27 3.78
CA TRP A 355 -17.81 15.18 4.14
C TRP A 355 -17.37 13.83 3.55
N ARG A 356 -16.96 13.82 2.26
CA ARG A 356 -16.48 12.60 1.61
C ARG A 356 -15.16 12.11 2.20
N ASN A 357 -14.25 13.03 2.51
CA ASN A 357 -12.97 12.73 3.12
C ASN A 357 -13.18 12.08 4.50
N ASP A 358 -14.09 12.62 5.30
CA ASP A 358 -14.49 12.04 6.59
C ASP A 358 -15.16 10.68 6.42
N LEU A 359 -16.02 10.51 5.41
CA LEU A 359 -16.60 9.22 5.07
C LEU A 359 -15.51 8.18 4.77
N PHE A 360 -14.48 8.52 3.99
CA PHE A 360 -13.37 7.56 3.75
C PHE A 360 -12.62 7.20 5.02
N ARG A 361 -12.44 8.15 5.95
CA ARG A 361 -11.82 7.85 7.24
C ARG A 361 -12.68 6.88 8.04
N GLU A 362 -13.98 7.12 8.13
CA GLU A 362 -14.89 6.23 8.85
C GLU A 362 -14.98 4.85 8.21
N VAL A 363 -15.13 4.79 6.89
CA VAL A 363 -15.13 3.52 6.16
C VAL A 363 -13.80 2.78 6.35
N ALA A 364 -12.66 3.48 6.28
CA ALA A 364 -11.36 2.86 6.52
C ALA A 364 -11.19 2.33 7.95
N ARG A 365 -11.75 3.02 8.96
CA ARG A 365 -11.79 2.52 10.34
C ARG A 365 -12.68 1.28 10.46
N ARG A 366 -13.77 1.20 9.72
CA ARG A 366 -14.67 0.01 9.70
C ARG A 366 -14.20 -1.11 8.78
N PHE A 367 -13.30 -0.81 7.85
CA PHE A 367 -12.67 -1.80 6.98
C PHE A 367 -11.59 -2.59 7.74
N HIS A 368 -11.78 -2.83 9.05
CA HIS A 368 -10.95 -3.77 9.81
C HIS A 368 -11.37 -5.21 9.52
N GLU A 369 -10.63 -6.15 10.12
CA GLU A 369 -10.86 -7.61 10.11
C GLU A 369 -12.36 -7.98 10.05
N ALA A 370 -12.72 -9.11 9.42
CA ALA A 370 -14.13 -9.48 9.34
C ALA A 370 -14.75 -9.52 10.75
N PRO A 371 -16.00 -9.06 10.96
CA PRO A 371 -16.58 -8.95 12.30
C PRO A 371 -16.47 -10.23 13.13
N ASP A 372 -16.65 -11.39 12.48
CA ASP A 372 -16.55 -12.70 13.13
C ASP A 372 -15.11 -13.01 13.57
N GLU A 373 -14.12 -12.64 12.76
CA GLU A 373 -12.69 -12.77 13.07
C GLU A 373 -12.30 -11.85 14.24
N LEU A 374 -12.80 -10.60 14.24
CA LEU A 374 -12.59 -9.65 15.34
C LEU A 374 -13.18 -10.16 16.66
N GLN A 375 -14.43 -10.63 16.65
CA GLN A 375 -15.06 -11.22 17.84
C GLN A 375 -14.32 -12.47 18.33
N ALA A 376 -13.90 -13.35 17.40
CA ALA A 376 -13.10 -14.52 17.73
C ALA A 376 -11.77 -14.14 18.39
N ARG A 377 -11.08 -13.11 17.87
CA ARG A 377 -9.84 -12.58 18.45
C ARG A 377 -10.06 -11.96 19.84
N VAL A 378 -11.13 -11.20 20.04
CA VAL A 378 -11.50 -10.65 21.37
C VAL A 378 -11.75 -11.78 22.36
N LYS A 379 -12.49 -12.81 21.94
CA LYS A 379 -12.75 -13.99 22.75
C LYS A 379 -11.46 -14.72 23.09
N GLU A 380 -10.58 -14.96 22.13
CA GLU A 380 -9.28 -15.60 22.37
C GLU A 380 -8.38 -14.78 23.31
N ALA A 381 -8.33 -13.47 23.11
CA ALA A 381 -7.56 -12.53 23.94
C ALA A 381 -8.00 -12.56 25.40
N SER A 382 -9.29 -12.75 25.66
CA SER A 382 -9.83 -12.83 27.03
C SER A 382 -9.29 -14.01 27.87
N TYR A 383 -8.69 -15.03 27.24
CA TYR A 383 -8.01 -16.13 27.95
C TYR A 383 -6.53 -15.84 28.24
N LYS A 384 -5.93 -14.85 27.58
CA LYS A 384 -4.47 -14.61 27.57
C LYS A 384 -4.03 -13.51 28.55
N GLY A 385 -4.97 -12.96 29.33
CA GLY A 385 -4.75 -11.96 30.37
C GLY A 385 -5.12 -10.53 29.95
N ASP A 386 -5.24 -9.66 30.95
CA ASP A 386 -5.86 -8.32 30.86
C ASP A 386 -5.27 -7.46 29.74
N LYS A 387 -3.95 -7.36 29.62
CA LYS A 387 -3.31 -6.48 28.63
C LYS A 387 -3.63 -6.86 27.18
N ILE A 388 -3.63 -8.14 26.83
CA ILE A 388 -3.95 -8.59 25.47
C ILE A 388 -5.44 -8.40 25.22
N PHE A 389 -6.26 -8.64 26.24
CA PHE A 389 -7.69 -8.43 26.18
C PHE A 389 -8.06 -6.95 25.97
N GLU A 390 -7.40 -6.02 26.65
CA GLU A 390 -7.55 -4.57 26.45
C GLU A 390 -7.28 -4.14 24.99
N PHE A 391 -6.23 -4.68 24.35
CA PHE A 391 -5.95 -4.36 22.96
C PHE A 391 -7.06 -4.84 22.02
N ALA A 392 -7.60 -6.03 22.27
CA ALA A 392 -8.69 -6.55 21.46
C ALA A 392 -10.00 -5.77 21.70
N LEU A 393 -10.29 -5.40 22.95
CA LEU A 393 -11.46 -4.58 23.28
C LEU A 393 -11.37 -3.19 22.65
N ARG A 394 -10.19 -2.55 22.67
CA ARG A 394 -9.95 -1.30 21.94
C ARG A 394 -10.37 -1.42 20.48
N ASP A 395 -9.90 -2.46 19.79
CA ASP A 395 -10.20 -2.67 18.37
C ASP A 395 -11.70 -2.88 18.13
N LEU A 396 -12.38 -3.61 19.03
CA LEU A 396 -13.83 -3.81 18.96
C LEU A 396 -14.62 -2.51 19.15
N PHE A 397 -14.23 -1.65 20.10
CA PHE A 397 -14.84 -0.34 20.27
C PHE A 397 -14.58 0.58 19.06
N VAL A 398 -13.40 0.51 18.45
CA VAL A 398 -13.12 1.23 17.20
C VAL A 398 -14.01 0.75 16.06
N ASP A 399 -14.23 -0.56 15.91
CA ASP A 399 -15.14 -1.10 14.88
C ASP A 399 -16.59 -0.64 15.10
N MET A 400 -17.02 -0.56 16.37
CA MET A 400 -18.32 0.02 16.74
C MET A 400 -18.39 1.55 16.53
N GLY A 401 -17.32 2.21 16.10
CA GLY A 401 -17.29 3.64 15.76
C GLY A 401 -16.93 4.57 16.93
N PHE A 402 -16.45 4.03 18.05
CA PHE A 402 -15.89 4.84 19.13
C PHE A 402 -14.41 5.18 18.85
N ASP A 403 -13.89 6.24 19.49
CA ASP A 403 -12.44 6.46 19.60
C ASP A 403 -11.93 5.82 20.89
N ALA A 404 -11.12 4.76 20.77
CA ALA A 404 -10.62 3.99 21.91
C ALA A 404 -9.09 3.99 21.97
N ARG A 405 -8.53 4.32 23.15
CA ARG A 405 -7.08 4.38 23.40
C ARG A 405 -6.72 3.90 24.79
N ARG A 406 -5.51 3.36 24.98
CA ARG A 406 -4.98 3.08 26.33
C ARG A 406 -4.45 4.36 26.96
N VAL A 407 -4.70 4.55 28.26
CA VAL A 407 -4.11 5.67 29.01
C VAL A 407 -2.66 5.31 29.37
N ALA A 408 -1.71 6.20 29.05
CA ALA A 408 -0.31 6.05 29.46
C ALA A 408 -0.09 6.79 30.79
N GLY A 409 0.13 6.05 31.88
CA GLY A 409 0.35 6.63 33.21
C GLY A 409 0.47 5.58 34.33
N PRO A 410 0.67 6.00 35.60
CA PRO A 410 0.92 5.09 36.74
C PRO A 410 -0.25 4.16 37.12
N SER A 411 -1.49 4.49 36.73
CA SER A 411 -2.67 3.60 36.81
C SER A 411 -2.82 2.87 35.47
N LYS A 412 -2.32 1.64 35.39
CA LYS A 412 -1.77 1.06 34.15
C LYS A 412 -2.71 0.20 33.28
N GLU A 413 -4.00 0.08 33.61
CA GLU A 413 -4.83 -1.05 33.14
C GLU A 413 -6.26 -0.64 32.73
N ASP A 414 -6.41 0.42 31.93
CA ASP A 414 -7.73 0.80 31.39
C ASP A 414 -7.68 1.24 29.92
N VAL A 415 -8.74 0.92 29.18
CA VAL A 415 -9.04 1.50 27.88
C VAL A 415 -9.96 2.71 28.08
N LEU A 416 -9.52 3.89 27.64
CA LEU A 416 -10.34 5.08 27.57
C LEU A 416 -11.08 5.08 26.24
N VAL A 417 -12.39 5.21 26.28
CA VAL A 417 -13.24 5.19 25.10
C VAL A 417 -14.05 6.48 25.05
N VAL A 418 -14.12 7.07 23.86
CA VAL A 418 -14.78 8.34 23.58
C VAL A 418 -15.82 8.09 22.49
N ALA A 419 -17.06 8.44 22.78
CA ALA A 419 -18.13 8.47 21.79
C ALA A 419 -18.29 9.89 21.23
N PRO A 420 -17.90 10.13 19.96
CA PRO A 420 -18.20 11.40 19.30
C PRO A 420 -19.70 11.45 18.94
N VAL A 421 -20.43 12.39 19.53
CA VAL A 421 -21.86 12.59 19.25
C VAL A 421 -22.10 14.04 18.84
N GLY A 422 -21.99 14.30 17.53
CA GLY A 422 -22.00 15.67 17.02
C GLY A 422 -20.77 16.42 17.49
N THR A 423 -20.96 17.53 18.22
CA THR A 423 -19.86 18.30 18.83
C THR A 423 -19.54 17.86 20.27
N GLU A 424 -20.35 16.99 20.86
CA GLU A 424 -20.18 16.47 22.21
C GLU A 424 -19.27 15.23 22.19
N HIS A 425 -18.46 15.07 23.23
CA HIS A 425 -17.60 13.90 23.43
C HIS A 425 -17.99 13.25 24.77
N HIS A 426 -18.52 12.04 24.73
CA HIS A 426 -18.86 11.28 25.93
C HIS A 426 -17.74 10.29 26.26
N VAL A 427 -17.18 10.38 27.47
CA VAL A 427 -15.99 9.62 27.87
C VAL A 427 -16.37 8.51 28.85
N PHE A 428 -15.88 7.30 28.61
CA PHE A 428 -16.01 6.16 29.53
C PHE A 428 -14.71 5.37 29.65
N THR A 429 -14.53 4.71 30.79
CA THR A 429 -13.40 3.80 31.02
C THR A 429 -13.84 2.35 30.90
N VAL A 430 -12.98 1.51 30.36
CA VAL A 430 -13.18 0.08 30.21
C VAL A 430 -12.02 -0.64 30.90
N ASP A 431 -12.36 -1.39 31.93
CA ASP A 431 -11.45 -2.26 32.68
C ASP A 431 -11.67 -3.70 32.19
N ALA A 432 -10.60 -4.33 31.68
CA ALA A 432 -10.67 -5.66 31.09
C ALA A 432 -10.22 -6.70 32.11
N LYS A 433 -11.07 -7.69 32.41
CA LYS A 433 -10.76 -8.82 33.28
C LYS A 433 -10.64 -10.11 32.47
N GLY A 434 -9.44 -10.37 31.95
CA GLY A 434 -9.08 -11.56 31.21
C GLY A 434 -8.78 -12.72 32.16
N SER A 435 -9.57 -13.79 32.08
CA SER A 435 -9.45 -14.93 32.98
C SER A 435 -9.90 -16.23 32.31
N GLU A 436 -9.28 -17.35 32.69
CA GLU A 436 -9.75 -18.69 32.33
C GLU A 436 -11.07 -19.06 33.04
N THR A 437 -11.30 -18.51 34.24
CA THR A 437 -12.46 -18.76 35.11
C THR A 437 -13.41 -17.57 35.19
N THR A 438 -14.60 -17.77 35.78
CA THR A 438 -15.55 -16.68 36.06
C THR A 438 -14.94 -15.65 37.02
N VAL A 439 -15.26 -14.37 36.80
CA VAL A 439 -14.75 -13.25 37.59
C VAL A 439 -15.64 -13.05 38.81
N GLY A 440 -15.06 -13.19 40.01
CA GLY A 440 -15.74 -12.92 41.28
C GLY A 440 -15.69 -11.44 41.68
N ASN A 441 -16.41 -11.07 42.74
CA ASN A 441 -16.52 -9.68 43.20
C ASN A 441 -15.17 -9.02 43.52
N VAL A 442 -14.30 -9.72 44.26
CA VAL A 442 -12.97 -9.21 44.65
C VAL A 442 -12.11 -8.93 43.42
N THR A 443 -12.12 -9.85 42.46
CA THR A 443 -11.33 -9.74 41.22
C THR A 443 -11.86 -8.63 40.30
N ALA A 444 -13.18 -8.37 40.30
CA ALA A 444 -13.75 -7.26 39.56
C ALA A 444 -13.25 -5.89 40.06
N HIS A 445 -12.91 -5.78 41.35
CA HIS A 445 -12.28 -4.60 41.95
C HIS A 445 -13.05 -3.28 41.65
N VAL A 446 -14.38 -3.32 41.86
CA VAL A 446 -15.33 -2.25 41.48
C VAL A 446 -14.92 -0.87 42.03
N GLY A 447 -14.49 -0.81 43.30
CA GLY A 447 -14.03 0.44 43.91
C GLY A 447 -12.82 1.07 43.23
N GLY A 448 -11.87 0.27 42.73
CA GLY A 448 -10.73 0.81 41.98
C GLY A 448 -11.11 1.29 40.59
N VAL A 449 -11.98 0.55 39.90
CA VAL A 449 -12.51 0.96 38.59
C VAL A 449 -13.26 2.29 38.68
N ALA A 450 -14.05 2.49 39.74
CA ALA A 450 -14.69 3.77 40.01
C ALA A 450 -13.69 4.90 40.27
N SER A 451 -12.61 4.60 41.00
CA SER A 451 -11.54 5.58 41.23
C SER A 451 -10.83 5.97 39.93
N HIS A 452 -10.61 5.03 39.02
CA HIS A 452 -10.01 5.29 37.71
C HIS A 452 -10.94 6.10 36.80
N ARG A 453 -12.24 5.80 36.80
CA ARG A 453 -13.27 6.61 36.11
C ARG A 453 -13.21 8.06 36.56
N ASP A 454 -13.22 8.29 37.87
CA ASP A 454 -13.23 9.64 38.42
C ASP A 454 -11.90 10.37 38.13
N ALA A 455 -10.77 9.66 38.12
CA ALA A 455 -9.47 10.21 37.72
C ALA A 455 -9.39 10.57 36.23
N ALA A 456 -10.14 9.88 35.37
CA ALA A 456 -10.22 10.13 33.93
C ALA A 456 -11.32 11.14 33.54
N ASP A 457 -12.05 11.72 34.51
CA ASP A 457 -13.25 12.54 34.29
C ASP A 457 -14.29 11.85 33.38
N ALA A 458 -14.41 10.54 33.54
CA ALA A 458 -15.31 9.72 32.73
C ALA A 458 -16.73 9.69 33.32
N GLU A 459 -17.73 9.68 32.44
CA GLU A 459 -19.14 9.66 32.82
C GLU A 459 -19.53 8.33 33.45
N HIS A 460 -18.94 7.24 32.95
CA HIS A 460 -19.28 5.86 33.30
C HIS A 460 -18.06 4.94 33.17
N ALA A 461 -18.08 3.81 33.87
CA ALA A 461 -17.06 2.77 33.77
C ALA A 461 -17.67 1.40 33.48
N MET A 462 -16.98 0.58 32.70
CA MET A 462 -17.41 -0.77 32.36
C MET A 462 -16.34 -1.79 32.74
N ILE A 463 -16.73 -2.79 33.51
CA ILE A 463 -15.89 -3.96 33.79
C ILE A 463 -16.30 -5.05 32.80
N ILE A 464 -15.36 -5.45 31.94
CA ILE A 464 -15.63 -6.41 30.87
C ILE A 464 -14.93 -7.73 31.17
N ALA A 465 -15.69 -8.81 31.19
CA ALA A 465 -15.19 -10.17 31.38
C ALA A 465 -15.93 -11.17 30.50
N ARG A 466 -15.44 -12.41 30.43
CA ARG A 466 -16.19 -13.50 29.79
C ARG A 466 -17.49 -13.79 30.55
N ASP A 467 -17.39 -13.91 31.86
CA ASP A 467 -18.50 -14.25 32.74
C ASP A 467 -18.20 -13.84 34.19
N PHE A 468 -19.23 -13.65 35.00
CA PHE A 468 -19.15 -13.19 36.38
C PHE A 468 -19.83 -14.18 37.34
N THR A 469 -19.25 -14.37 38.52
CA THR A 469 -19.83 -15.26 39.53
C THR A 469 -21.13 -14.71 40.10
N GLY A 470 -22.13 -15.58 40.28
CA GLY A 470 -23.38 -15.27 40.99
C GLY A 470 -24.57 -14.90 40.11
N PHE A 471 -24.36 -14.75 38.80
CA PHE A 471 -25.47 -14.60 37.86
C PHE A 471 -26.02 -15.99 37.49
N GLY A 472 -27.25 -16.31 37.92
CA GLY A 472 -27.92 -17.59 37.61
C GLY A 472 -28.56 -18.32 38.80
N ASN A 473 -28.26 -17.93 40.04
CA ASN A 473 -28.70 -18.65 41.25
C ASN A 473 -29.93 -18.02 41.95
N GLY A 474 -30.67 -17.12 41.28
CA GLY A 474 -31.85 -16.45 41.86
C GLY A 474 -31.53 -15.31 42.85
N ASP A 475 -30.37 -15.35 43.51
CA ASP A 475 -29.85 -14.26 44.34
C ASP A 475 -29.10 -13.20 43.53
N GLU A 476 -29.10 -11.95 44.02
CA GLU A 476 -28.37 -10.85 43.39
C GLU A 476 -26.85 -11.06 43.54
N ALA A 477 -26.13 -11.06 42.41
CA ALA A 477 -24.68 -11.22 42.40
C ALA A 477 -23.99 -10.10 43.21
N ALA A 478 -23.06 -10.46 44.10
CA ALA A 478 -22.36 -9.51 44.97
C ALA A 478 -21.70 -8.36 44.19
N VAL A 479 -21.16 -8.64 43.00
CA VAL A 479 -20.55 -7.64 42.11
C VAL A 479 -21.55 -6.62 41.58
N LEU A 480 -22.80 -7.03 41.34
CA LEU A 480 -23.85 -6.11 40.92
C LEU A 480 -24.28 -5.20 42.08
N GLY A 481 -24.39 -5.76 43.29
CA GLY A 481 -24.68 -4.99 44.50
C GLY A 481 -23.64 -3.90 44.76
N GLU A 482 -22.35 -4.22 44.59
CA GLU A 482 -21.26 -3.26 44.72
C GLU A 482 -21.29 -2.19 43.62
N CYS A 483 -21.53 -2.57 42.36
CA CYS A 483 -21.70 -1.62 41.25
C CYS A 483 -22.85 -0.63 41.50
N ARG A 484 -23.97 -1.11 42.08
CA ARG A 484 -25.11 -0.26 42.45
C ARG A 484 -24.79 0.68 43.61
N ALA A 485 -24.02 0.20 44.60
CA ALA A 485 -23.61 1.01 45.74
C ALA A 485 -22.64 2.14 45.34
N VAL A 486 -21.71 1.86 44.43
CA VAL A 486 -20.73 2.83 43.92
C VAL A 486 -21.35 3.76 42.87
N GLY A 487 -22.26 3.24 42.04
CA GLY A 487 -22.90 3.97 40.95
C GLY A 487 -21.97 4.26 39.77
N ARG A 488 -22.54 4.44 38.57
CA ARG A 488 -21.82 4.72 37.30
C ARG A 488 -20.67 3.74 37.00
N VAL A 489 -20.84 2.48 37.41
CA VAL A 489 -19.98 1.34 37.04
C VAL A 489 -20.91 0.19 36.66
N SER A 490 -20.71 -0.43 35.51
CA SER A 490 -21.48 -1.61 35.08
C SER A 490 -20.57 -2.81 34.81
N VAL A 491 -21.11 -4.01 34.98
CA VAL A 491 -20.49 -5.26 34.55
C VAL A 491 -21.08 -5.69 33.21
N VAL A 492 -20.22 -6.04 32.26
CA VAL A 492 -20.62 -6.42 30.90
C VAL A 492 -19.88 -7.68 30.48
N THR A 493 -20.62 -8.68 29.98
CA THR A 493 -20.03 -9.91 29.46
C THR A 493 -19.68 -9.76 27.99
N LEU A 494 -18.79 -10.63 27.48
CA LEU A 494 -18.50 -10.70 26.05
C LEU A 494 -19.75 -10.94 25.20
N ASP A 495 -20.69 -11.76 25.67
CA ASP A 495 -21.94 -12.02 24.93
C ASP A 495 -22.78 -10.75 24.75
N VAL A 496 -22.84 -9.89 25.76
CA VAL A 496 -23.51 -8.58 25.66
C VAL A 496 -22.79 -7.70 24.64
N LEU A 497 -21.45 -7.65 24.72
CA LEU A 497 -20.65 -6.80 23.85
C LEU A 497 -20.71 -7.24 22.39
N PHE A 498 -20.69 -8.55 22.12
CA PHE A 498 -20.85 -9.13 20.79
C PHE A 498 -22.27 -8.92 20.25
N ALA A 499 -23.30 -9.13 21.08
CA ALA A 499 -24.67 -8.86 20.70
C ALA A 499 -24.90 -7.37 20.35
N LEU A 500 -24.24 -6.46 21.08
CA LEU A 500 -24.26 -5.02 20.79
C LEU A 500 -23.52 -4.70 19.49
N HIS A 501 -22.32 -5.25 19.30
CA HIS A 501 -21.55 -5.08 18.08
C HIS A 501 -22.33 -5.55 16.84
N ASP A 502 -22.95 -6.73 16.89
CA ASP A 502 -23.82 -7.22 15.82
C ASP A 502 -25.02 -6.29 15.57
N LEU A 503 -25.64 -5.80 16.64
CA LEU A 503 -26.76 -4.86 16.56
C LEU A 503 -26.34 -3.56 15.85
N MET A 504 -25.20 -2.99 16.23
CA MET A 504 -24.67 -1.78 15.62
C MET A 504 -24.29 -1.97 14.15
N ARG A 505 -23.82 -3.15 13.76
CA ARG A 505 -23.49 -3.45 12.36
C ARG A 505 -24.71 -3.73 11.51
N THR A 506 -25.74 -4.36 12.08
CA THR A 506 -26.96 -4.72 11.37
C THR A 506 -27.88 -3.50 11.20
N TYR A 507 -28.01 -2.71 12.26
CA TYR A 507 -28.97 -1.61 12.32
C TYR A 507 -28.33 -0.23 12.38
N PHE A 508 -27.00 -0.09 12.35
CA PHE A 508 -26.31 1.22 12.28
C PHE A 508 -26.80 2.25 13.32
N TYR A 509 -27.12 1.79 14.54
CA TYR A 509 -27.60 2.68 15.59
C TYR A 509 -26.55 3.74 15.93
N PRO A 510 -26.97 5.00 16.13
CA PRO A 510 -26.06 6.08 16.45
C PRO A 510 -25.49 5.90 17.85
N LEU A 511 -24.26 6.35 18.08
CA LEU A 511 -23.57 6.18 19.38
C LEU A 511 -24.38 6.75 20.56
N ARG A 512 -25.16 7.81 20.34
CA ARG A 512 -26.08 8.36 21.36
C ARG A 512 -27.05 7.31 21.91
N VAL A 513 -27.63 6.48 21.04
CA VAL A 513 -28.55 5.41 21.41
C VAL A 513 -27.81 4.31 22.17
N VAL A 514 -26.62 3.95 21.70
CA VAL A 514 -25.78 2.91 22.30
C VAL A 514 -25.34 3.31 23.72
N LEU A 515 -25.00 4.57 23.96
CA LEU A 515 -24.65 5.06 25.29
C LEU A 515 -25.79 4.88 26.30
N GLU A 516 -27.03 5.13 25.90
CA GLU A 516 -28.21 4.91 26.76
C GLU A 516 -28.45 3.43 27.09
N LEU A 517 -27.98 2.52 26.24
CA LEU A 517 -28.02 1.08 26.49
C LEU A 517 -26.96 0.64 27.49
N LEU A 518 -25.77 1.25 27.45
CA LEU A 518 -24.58 0.85 28.22
C LEU A 518 -24.50 1.45 29.64
N ARG A 519 -25.09 2.64 29.85
CA ARG A 519 -25.08 3.35 31.16
C ARG A 519 -25.81 2.64 32.32
N PRO A 520 -26.97 2.00 32.14
CA PRO A 520 -27.72 1.42 33.26
C PRO A 520 -26.97 0.28 33.96
N VAL A 521 -26.95 0.28 35.30
CA VAL A 521 -26.34 -0.80 36.11
C VAL A 521 -27.34 -1.95 36.27
N LYS A 522 -27.20 -2.98 35.42
CA LYS A 522 -28.11 -4.15 35.35
C LYS A 522 -27.33 -5.45 35.15
N THR A 523 -28.06 -6.57 35.19
CA THR A 523 -27.49 -7.91 34.95
C THR A 523 -27.10 -8.08 33.48
N PRO A 524 -26.11 -8.92 33.14
CA PRO A 524 -25.80 -9.25 31.75
C PRO A 524 -27.00 -9.79 30.97
N ALA A 525 -27.85 -10.61 31.60
CA ALA A 525 -29.10 -11.08 30.99
C ALA A 525 -30.07 -9.93 30.70
N GLY A 526 -30.18 -8.94 31.60
CA GLY A 526 -30.99 -7.74 31.37
C GLY A 526 -30.46 -6.91 30.18
N PHE A 527 -29.13 -6.77 30.04
CA PHE A 527 -28.56 -6.15 28.83
C PHE A 527 -28.94 -6.92 27.57
N LEU A 528 -28.87 -8.26 27.57
CA LEU A 528 -29.22 -9.07 26.40
C LEU A 528 -30.72 -8.94 26.05
N GLU A 529 -31.61 -8.87 27.04
CA GLU A 529 -33.04 -8.63 26.78
C GLU A 529 -33.28 -7.25 26.17
N ASP A 530 -32.63 -6.20 26.69
CA ASP A 530 -32.71 -4.87 26.07
C ASP A 530 -32.20 -4.90 24.63
N LEU A 531 -31.05 -5.54 24.37
CA LEU A 531 -30.52 -5.66 23.00
C LEU A 531 -31.45 -6.45 22.06
N LYS A 532 -32.15 -7.47 22.56
CA LYS A 532 -33.17 -8.19 21.78
C LYS A 532 -34.37 -7.30 21.46
N ALA A 533 -34.84 -6.50 22.42
CA ALA A 533 -35.90 -5.53 22.17
C ALA A 533 -35.49 -4.51 21.09
N PHE A 534 -34.23 -4.08 21.10
CA PHE A 534 -33.68 -3.18 20.07
C PHE A 534 -33.54 -3.83 18.68
N ARG A 535 -33.57 -5.16 18.54
CA ARG A 535 -33.68 -5.83 17.23
C ARG A 535 -35.10 -5.74 16.66
N ARG A 536 -36.09 -5.47 17.51
CA ARG A 536 -37.51 -5.39 17.14
C ARG A 536 -38.15 -4.14 17.74
N PRO A 537 -37.68 -2.94 17.36
CA PRO A 537 -38.11 -1.72 18.03
C PRO A 537 -39.58 -1.38 17.82
N ARG A 538 -40.28 -2.03 16.89
CA ARG A 538 -41.74 -1.93 16.70
C ARG A 538 -42.55 -2.84 17.62
N ASP A 539 -41.95 -3.87 18.20
CA ASP A 539 -42.67 -4.84 19.01
C ASP A 539 -43.03 -4.17 20.35
N GLY A 540 -44.33 -4.07 20.64
CA GLY A 540 -44.83 -3.58 21.93
C GLY A 540 -44.97 -2.06 22.07
N PHE A 541 -44.74 -1.26 21.02
CA PHE A 541 -44.91 0.20 21.05
C PHE A 541 -45.68 0.75 19.85
N ASP A 542 -46.73 1.54 20.11
CA ASP A 542 -47.63 2.09 19.09
C ASP A 542 -47.08 3.42 18.52
N PHE A 543 -46.13 3.30 17.59
CA PHE A 543 -45.57 4.47 16.90
C PHE A 543 -46.60 5.29 16.13
N PRO A 544 -47.58 4.72 15.38
CA PRO A 544 -48.62 5.51 14.74
C PRO A 544 -49.37 6.44 15.70
N GLU A 545 -49.81 5.92 16.85
CA GLU A 545 -50.51 6.71 17.86
C GLU A 545 -49.62 7.81 18.44
N LEU A 546 -48.35 7.50 18.74
CA LEU A 546 -47.39 8.50 19.23
C LEU A 546 -47.18 9.64 18.22
N LEU A 547 -46.93 9.29 16.95
CA LEU A 547 -46.69 10.26 15.88
C LEU A 547 -47.92 11.14 15.66
N GLY A 548 -49.12 10.56 15.70
CA GLY A 548 -50.39 11.30 15.65
C GLY A 548 -50.51 12.31 16.80
N ARG A 549 -50.20 11.91 18.03
CA ARG A 549 -50.24 12.82 19.20
C ARG A 549 -49.21 13.93 19.14
N ILE A 550 -47.99 13.64 18.69
CA ILE A 550 -46.96 14.65 18.47
C ILE A 550 -47.46 15.67 17.44
N TRP A 551 -48.02 15.20 16.32
CA TRP A 551 -48.53 16.05 15.25
C TRP A 551 -49.66 16.97 15.69
N GLU A 552 -50.64 16.44 16.42
CA GLU A 552 -51.77 17.23 16.91
C GLU A 552 -51.33 18.29 17.94
N GLN A 553 -50.39 17.95 18.84
CA GLN A 553 -49.81 18.93 19.77
C GLN A 553 -48.96 20.00 19.06
N GLN A 554 -48.25 19.64 17.99
CA GLN A 554 -47.51 20.59 17.16
C GLN A 554 -48.42 21.52 16.34
N LYS A 555 -49.64 21.10 15.98
CA LYS A 555 -50.62 21.94 15.27
C LYS A 555 -51.36 22.91 16.18
N THR A 556 -51.59 22.52 17.44
CA THR A 556 -52.27 23.36 18.45
C THR A 556 -51.35 24.42 19.06
N SER A 557 -50.04 24.18 18.98
CA SER A 557 -48.98 25.14 19.28
C SER A 557 -48.57 25.83 17.97
N ALA A 558 -48.05 27.06 17.98
CA ALA A 558 -47.75 27.76 16.74
C ALA A 558 -46.73 26.98 15.88
N ALA A 559 -46.86 27.07 14.56
CA ALA A 559 -46.19 26.27 13.53
C ALA A 559 -44.73 25.86 13.85
N GLY A 560 -44.51 24.56 14.06
CA GLY A 560 -43.18 23.97 14.20
C GLY A 560 -42.62 23.96 15.63
N GLU A 561 -43.44 24.26 16.64
CA GLU A 561 -43.01 24.22 18.03
C GLU A 561 -42.57 22.83 18.51
N ARG A 562 -41.64 22.85 19.47
CA ARG A 562 -41.09 21.68 20.15
C ARG A 562 -42.16 21.08 21.06
N VAL A 563 -42.49 19.81 20.88
CA VAL A 563 -43.43 19.09 21.74
C VAL A 563 -42.70 18.35 22.84
N PHE A 564 -43.11 18.54 24.08
CA PHE A 564 -42.57 17.79 25.22
C PHE A 564 -43.13 16.37 25.26
N TYR A 565 -42.41 15.39 24.71
CA TYR A 565 -42.95 14.02 24.56
C TYR A 565 -43.21 13.31 25.90
N GLN A 566 -42.57 13.75 26.99
CA GLN A 566 -42.88 13.25 28.34
C GLN A 566 -44.28 13.66 28.82
N SER A 567 -44.83 14.79 28.33
CA SER A 567 -46.21 15.18 28.65
C SER A 567 -47.20 14.23 27.97
N ILE A 568 -46.90 13.78 26.75
CA ILE A 568 -47.68 12.78 26.02
C ILE A 568 -47.71 11.46 26.81
N ARG A 569 -46.54 10.99 27.29
CA ARG A 569 -46.45 9.79 28.15
C ARG A 569 -47.27 9.93 29.42
N GLN A 570 -47.21 11.09 30.08
CA GLN A 570 -47.94 11.34 31.34
C GLN A 570 -49.45 11.45 31.15
N ALA A 571 -49.90 11.95 29.99
CA ALA A 571 -51.30 12.14 29.66
C ALA A 571 -52.02 10.81 29.35
N ASP A 572 -51.29 9.79 28.88
CA ASP A 572 -51.83 8.46 28.61
C ASP A 572 -51.67 7.53 29.83
N PRO A 573 -52.76 7.04 30.45
CA PRO A 573 -52.67 6.13 31.58
C PRO A 573 -51.94 4.81 31.26
N ALA A 574 -52.09 4.29 30.04
CA ALA A 574 -51.45 3.05 29.62
C ALA A 574 -49.94 3.28 29.49
N TRP A 575 -49.50 4.31 28.77
CA TRP A 575 -48.06 4.62 28.64
C TRP A 575 -47.42 5.06 29.95
N LYS A 576 -48.13 5.81 30.79
CA LYS A 576 -47.63 6.20 32.12
C LYS A 576 -47.33 5.01 33.01
N SER A 577 -48.15 3.95 32.92
CA SER A 577 -47.98 2.71 33.70
C SER A 577 -46.98 1.74 33.10
N ALA A 578 -46.91 1.66 31.77
CA ALA A 578 -46.11 0.66 31.06
C ALA A 578 -44.69 1.13 30.71
N LEU A 579 -44.48 2.44 30.55
CA LEU A 579 -43.22 3.02 30.10
C LEU A 579 -42.68 3.97 31.16
N ASP A 580 -41.49 3.67 31.67
CA ASP A 580 -40.75 4.63 32.47
C ASP A 580 -40.23 5.81 31.61
N PRO A 581 -39.81 6.93 32.21
CA PRO A 581 -39.30 8.08 31.46
C PRO A 581 -38.12 7.77 30.55
N THR A 582 -37.22 6.87 30.96
CA THR A 582 -36.01 6.49 30.23
C THR A 582 -36.36 5.64 29.01
N GLU A 583 -37.32 4.74 29.16
CA GLU A 583 -37.81 3.93 28.05
C GLU A 583 -38.47 4.79 26.98
N MET A 584 -39.24 5.81 27.39
CA MET A 584 -39.76 6.80 26.44
C MET A 584 -38.64 7.54 25.68
N ASP A 585 -37.56 7.95 26.37
CA ASP A 585 -36.43 8.60 25.72
C ASP A 585 -35.77 7.70 24.66
N ARG A 586 -35.64 6.40 24.97
CA ARG A 586 -35.12 5.40 24.02
C ARG A 586 -36.01 5.28 22.80
N GLN A 587 -37.32 5.13 22.98
CA GLN A 587 -38.27 5.04 21.86
C GLN A 587 -38.20 6.29 20.97
N MET A 588 -38.03 7.48 21.56
CA MET A 588 -37.89 8.71 20.80
C MET A 588 -36.58 8.79 19.99
N LEU A 589 -35.44 8.43 20.58
CA LEU A 589 -34.15 8.41 19.86
C LEU A 589 -34.14 7.39 18.72
N MET A 590 -34.78 6.25 18.94
CA MET A 590 -34.96 5.21 17.92
C MET A 590 -35.84 5.71 16.77
N LEU A 591 -36.92 6.42 17.09
CA LEU A 591 -37.80 7.02 16.12
C LEU A 591 -37.10 8.11 15.29
N GLU A 592 -36.27 8.96 15.92
CA GLU A 592 -35.46 9.97 15.22
C GLU A 592 -34.49 9.32 14.22
N TRP A 593 -33.78 8.28 14.63
CA TRP A 593 -32.86 7.55 13.77
C TRP A 593 -33.59 6.89 12.59
N ALA A 594 -34.64 6.12 12.86
CA ALA A 594 -35.38 5.38 11.83
C ALA A 594 -36.14 6.31 10.87
N ALA A 595 -36.48 7.52 11.31
CA ALA A 595 -37.16 8.53 10.49
C ALA A 595 -36.24 9.29 9.53
N GLY A 596 -34.91 9.03 9.51
CA GLY A 596 -34.00 9.61 8.51
C GLY A 596 -33.98 11.15 8.47
N GLY A 597 -34.22 11.80 9.62
CA GLY A 597 -34.25 13.26 9.74
C GLY A 597 -35.62 13.93 9.51
N LEU A 598 -36.68 13.14 9.29
CA LEU A 598 -38.07 13.62 9.28
C LEU A 598 -38.58 13.98 10.69
N ILE A 599 -37.93 13.45 11.71
CA ILE A 599 -38.09 13.80 13.12
C ILE A 599 -36.76 14.33 13.66
N ARG A 600 -36.84 15.22 14.65
CA ARG A 600 -35.71 15.62 15.48
C ARG A 600 -36.08 15.53 16.96
N VAL A 601 -35.26 14.86 17.74
CA VAL A 601 -35.46 14.67 19.19
C VAL A 601 -34.34 15.36 19.95
N ASP A 602 -34.71 16.04 21.02
CA ASP A 602 -33.78 16.57 22.01
C ASP A 602 -34.08 15.88 23.34
N SER A 603 -33.25 14.90 23.67
CA SER A 603 -33.39 14.09 24.88
C SER A 603 -32.98 14.85 26.15
N GLN A 604 -32.29 15.98 26.07
CA GLN A 604 -31.97 16.81 27.24
C GLN A 604 -33.19 17.63 27.65
N THR A 605 -33.81 18.30 26.67
CA THR A 605 -35.01 19.11 26.92
C THR A 605 -36.30 18.30 26.88
N LYS A 606 -36.21 17.00 26.55
CA LYS A 606 -37.35 16.08 26.38
C LYS A 606 -38.34 16.57 25.33
N THR A 607 -37.83 17.15 24.25
CA THR A 607 -38.64 17.70 23.17
C THR A 607 -38.46 16.98 21.85
N VAL A 608 -39.49 17.05 21.00
CA VAL A 608 -39.48 16.50 19.65
C VAL A 608 -40.11 17.49 18.66
N THR A 609 -39.61 17.48 17.43
CA THR A 609 -40.18 18.21 16.31
C THR A 609 -40.29 17.28 15.11
N MET A 610 -41.49 17.19 14.54
CA MET A 610 -41.74 16.45 13.31
C MET A 610 -41.84 17.41 12.12
N LYS A 611 -41.23 17.03 11.00
CA LYS A 611 -41.15 17.84 9.77
C LYS A 611 -42.13 17.40 8.68
N GLN A 612 -42.76 16.23 8.82
CA GLN A 612 -43.65 15.63 7.83
C GLN A 612 -44.88 14.99 8.50
N HIS A 613 -45.88 14.65 7.69
CA HIS A 613 -47.10 13.99 8.17
C HIS A 613 -46.77 12.64 8.87
N PRO A 614 -47.47 12.28 9.98
CA PRO A 614 -47.27 11.01 10.70
C PRO A 614 -47.13 9.78 9.80
N ASP A 615 -47.98 9.66 8.78
CA ASP A 615 -47.98 8.50 7.88
C ASP A 615 -46.67 8.38 7.09
N LEU A 616 -46.15 9.49 6.56
CA LEU A 616 -44.89 9.50 5.81
C LEU A 616 -43.69 9.19 6.71
N VAL A 617 -43.73 9.70 7.94
CA VAL A 617 -42.71 9.38 8.94
C VAL A 617 -42.76 7.91 9.32
N PHE A 618 -43.96 7.37 9.53
CA PHE A 618 -44.17 5.97 9.88
C PHE A 618 -43.78 5.03 8.74
N GLU A 619 -44.04 5.38 7.48
CA GLU A 619 -43.57 4.66 6.30
C GLU A 619 -42.04 4.63 6.25
N ALA A 620 -41.37 5.77 6.44
CA ALA A 620 -39.90 5.85 6.46
C ALA A 620 -39.28 5.01 7.59
N VAL A 621 -39.87 5.07 8.78
CA VAL A 621 -39.48 4.25 9.94
C VAL A 621 -39.67 2.77 9.63
N THR A 622 -40.81 2.40 9.03
CA THR A 622 -41.11 1.02 8.66
C THR A 622 -40.14 0.48 7.62
N ALA A 623 -39.82 1.26 6.58
CA ALA A 623 -38.86 0.87 5.54
C ALA A 623 -37.45 0.65 6.13
N THR A 624 -37.00 1.57 6.98
CA THR A 624 -35.69 1.48 7.66
C THR A 624 -35.62 0.24 8.57
N LEU A 625 -36.68 -0.04 9.32
CA LEU A 625 -36.73 -1.16 10.28
C LEU A 625 -36.99 -2.54 9.64
N ARG A 626 -37.55 -2.59 8.42
CA ARG A 626 -37.67 -3.84 7.65
C ARG A 626 -36.39 -4.22 6.91
N GLY A 627 -35.41 -3.31 6.81
CA GLY A 627 -34.20 -3.54 6.03
C GLY A 627 -34.44 -3.46 4.51
N GLU A 628 -35.57 -2.93 4.04
CA GLU A 628 -35.95 -2.83 2.60
C GLU A 628 -35.11 -1.80 1.81
N GLY A 629 -33.94 -1.41 2.33
CA GLY A 629 -32.87 -0.73 1.60
C GLY A 629 -31.68 -1.63 1.23
N TYR A 630 -31.69 -2.91 1.62
CA TYR A 630 -30.66 -3.89 1.24
C TYR A 630 -31.35 -5.07 0.54
N VAL A 631 -30.97 -5.31 -0.70
CA VAL A 631 -31.50 -6.35 -1.59
C VAL A 631 -31.47 -7.71 -0.89
N HIS A 632 -32.66 -8.27 -0.65
CA HIS A 632 -32.79 -9.71 -0.43
C HIS A 632 -32.75 -10.36 -1.82
N GLU A 633 -31.69 -11.11 -2.10
CA GLU A 633 -31.83 -12.22 -3.05
C GLU A 633 -32.92 -13.12 -2.48
N SER A 634 -33.97 -13.28 -3.29
CA SER A 634 -35.07 -14.19 -3.07
C SER A 634 -34.55 -15.62 -3.18
N ASP A 635 -34.53 -16.35 -2.08
CA ASP A 635 -34.70 -17.79 -2.14
C ASP A 635 -36.18 -18.06 -2.39
N ASP A 636 -36.50 -18.24 -3.68
CA ASP A 636 -37.65 -19.00 -4.19
C ASP A 636 -37.24 -19.56 -5.58
N ASP A 637 -36.45 -20.65 -5.56
CA ASP A 637 -36.61 -21.88 -6.37
C ASP A 637 -35.54 -22.94 -6.03
#